data_AF-A0A0W0SQE5-F1
#
_entry.id   AF-A0A0W0SQE5-F1
#
_cell.length_a   1.000
_cell.length_b   1.000
_cell.length_c   1.000
_cell.angle_alpha   90.00
_cell.angle_beta   90.00
_cell.angle_gamma   90.00
#
_symmetry.space_group_name_H-M   'P 1'
#
loop_
_entity.id
_entity.type
_entity.pdbx_description
1 polymer ?
#
loop_
_entity_poly.entity_id
_entity_poly.type
_entity_poly.pdbx_seq_one_letter_code
_entity_poly.pdbx_strand_id
1 'polypeptide(L)'
;MKISDVKTALNQYVANVSYLRSKWKESHIKVLEIFYNKINGNVEEVVEDRELTDEEYIELAIIIRGKNSWTEHPSSITLGALANKLGGKKAVNHFKSEKLSAIYLRLLEEYTVEEKKEEPEEKESLLTGKDEEHGYLLAQLLDALTPIVPSDEPQAFLAEICAQANKEVLDNKLQFISKLVDAKVFDKSAYLLVLKSNNAQLITDLLILLSNHGLCKEINLEKLESLDNQDAAVVSPPEVKKLVLLRKILAFFGPIPLLMMQTNLTALFKNDELWSDLLGIVEGLHSAEHLKSSFVTELFAHPESIRRSKEISRVIAHFRQADWELEHCWNDLLKTGDIFNVELAASKLCQLTLDSFQERLVLDCLFAVPHYGVNIAEGVYILISSSHFDEKDLRAVLEVPEHAEALAEGIVLARKSSNYNTETRNFISQAPAFALGLASVYKLLDLTQLNTSESRGLVLSRSSEASVAALILQRMSENNLFNKEYSESYGNLKRLYENKLIGRRFSGLQTTLLEAKLFNQSNFDLLCENAEHCKDLAEASSILASKDKLTQSNLELLFENAADAKNVASILCGEELQSKQPKHAKLRDAFFPADSSKSDSSDEELDKERSSKLTKKKPSAWFNFVEFISGNGQSSEEEEDTDEEDTDDEQKHREAIVTNP
;
A
#
# COMPACT_ATOMS: atom_id res chain seq x y z
N MET A 1 -49.87 -39.29 0.55
CA MET A 1 -51.02 -39.69 1.38
C MET A 1 -51.90 -40.59 0.55
N LYS A 2 -52.32 -41.71 1.15
CA LYS A 2 -53.18 -42.70 0.49
C LYS A 2 -54.62 -42.63 1.00
N ILE A 3 -55.54 -43.22 0.26
CA ILE A 3 -56.94 -43.36 0.66
C ILE A 3 -57.06 -44.07 2.03
N SER A 4 -56.20 -45.06 2.31
CA SER A 4 -56.12 -45.75 3.60
C SER A 4 -55.78 -44.82 4.78
N ASP A 5 -55.06 -43.73 4.55
CA ASP A 5 -54.72 -42.76 5.61
C ASP A 5 -55.96 -42.01 6.10
N VAL A 6 -56.82 -41.60 5.16
CA VAL A 6 -58.12 -40.96 5.44
C VAL A 6 -59.02 -41.93 6.18
N LYS A 7 -59.08 -43.20 5.73
CA LYS A 7 -59.83 -44.25 6.41
C LYS A 7 -59.32 -44.48 7.83
N THR A 8 -58.00 -44.55 8.01
CA THR A 8 -57.39 -44.76 9.33
C THR A 8 -57.77 -43.64 10.29
N ALA A 9 -57.74 -42.39 9.84
CA ALA A 9 -58.16 -41.25 10.65
C ALA A 9 -59.67 -41.29 11.00
N LEU A 10 -60.53 -41.70 10.07
CA LEU A 10 -61.96 -41.91 10.32
C LEU A 10 -62.23 -43.06 11.29
N ASN A 11 -61.48 -44.17 11.20
CA ASN A 11 -61.57 -45.28 12.14
C ASN A 11 -61.16 -44.84 13.55
N GLN A 12 -60.10 -44.03 13.66
CA GLN A 12 -59.68 -43.43 14.93
C GLN A 12 -60.74 -42.48 15.51
N TYR A 13 -61.47 -41.75 14.66
CA TYR A 13 -62.62 -40.97 15.14
C TYR A 13 -63.66 -41.87 15.79
N VAL A 14 -64.08 -42.91 15.09
CA VAL A 14 -65.11 -43.85 15.57
C VAL A 14 -64.69 -44.51 16.88
N ALA A 15 -63.41 -44.89 17.01
CA ALA A 15 -62.86 -45.50 18.21
C ALA A 15 -62.87 -44.55 19.43
N ASN A 16 -62.72 -43.24 19.22
CA ASN A 16 -62.59 -42.25 20.30
C ASN A 16 -63.90 -41.50 20.63
N VAL A 17 -64.97 -41.70 19.84
CA VAL A 17 -66.27 -41.07 20.08
C VAL A 17 -67.11 -41.93 21.02
N SER A 18 -67.49 -41.36 22.17
CA SER A 18 -68.43 -42.00 23.11
C SER A 18 -69.73 -42.47 22.43
N TYR A 19 -70.27 -43.62 22.84
CA TYR A 19 -71.46 -44.27 22.27
C TYR A 19 -72.69 -43.34 22.13
N LEU A 20 -72.84 -42.34 23.02
CA LEU A 20 -73.93 -41.36 22.95
C LEU A 20 -73.70 -40.26 21.91
N ARG A 21 -72.43 -39.93 21.59
CA ARG A 21 -72.05 -38.92 20.60
C ARG A 21 -71.90 -39.47 19.18
N SER A 22 -71.76 -40.79 19.00
CA SER A 22 -71.69 -41.41 17.66
C SER A 22 -72.95 -41.17 16.82
N LYS A 23 -74.08 -40.89 17.47
CA LYS A 23 -75.36 -40.50 16.83
C LYS A 23 -75.38 -39.08 16.27
N TRP A 24 -74.47 -38.20 16.69
CA TRP A 24 -74.40 -36.79 16.30
C TRP A 24 -72.99 -36.45 15.80
N LYS A 25 -72.65 -36.93 14.59
CA LYS A 25 -71.35 -36.62 13.98
C LYS A 25 -71.16 -35.11 13.81
N GLU A 26 -69.97 -34.64 14.17
CA GLU A 26 -69.57 -33.25 14.00
C GLU A 26 -69.52 -32.88 12.50
N SER A 27 -69.82 -31.63 12.18
CA SER A 27 -69.94 -31.15 10.78
C SER A 27 -68.71 -31.48 9.93
N HIS A 28 -67.51 -31.22 10.42
CA HIS A 28 -66.27 -31.47 9.68
C HIS A 28 -65.98 -32.96 9.43
N ILE A 29 -66.41 -33.84 10.34
CA ILE A 29 -66.25 -35.28 10.16
C ILE A 29 -67.28 -35.81 9.15
N LYS A 30 -68.49 -35.26 9.13
CA LYS A 30 -69.45 -35.56 8.04
C LYS A 30 -68.88 -35.17 6.68
N VAL A 31 -68.23 -34.01 6.59
CA VAL A 31 -67.58 -33.57 5.33
C VAL A 31 -66.42 -34.50 4.96
N LEU A 32 -65.60 -34.92 5.93
CA LEU A 32 -64.52 -35.89 5.71
C LEU A 32 -65.02 -37.28 5.26
N GLU A 33 -66.15 -37.75 5.79
CA GLU A 33 -66.80 -38.99 5.36
C GLU A 33 -67.37 -38.90 3.94
N ILE A 34 -67.99 -37.77 3.60
CA ILE A 34 -68.47 -37.52 2.23
C ILE A 34 -67.28 -37.54 1.26
N PHE A 35 -66.18 -36.87 1.63
CA PHE A 35 -64.94 -36.89 0.87
C PHE A 35 -64.37 -38.31 0.72
N TYR A 36 -64.28 -39.08 1.81
CA TYR A 36 -63.80 -40.46 1.77
C TYR A 36 -64.64 -41.36 0.85
N ASN A 37 -65.97 -41.26 0.94
CA ASN A 37 -66.87 -42.04 0.09
C ASN A 37 -66.74 -41.66 -1.39
N LYS A 38 -66.50 -40.38 -1.68
CA LYS A 38 -66.25 -39.87 -3.03
C LYS A 38 -64.99 -40.46 -3.65
N ILE A 39 -63.89 -40.51 -2.90
CA ILE A 39 -62.59 -40.99 -3.41
C ILE A 39 -62.44 -42.52 -3.39
N ASN A 40 -63.13 -43.21 -2.48
CA ASN A 40 -63.02 -44.67 -2.28
C ASN A 40 -64.12 -45.48 -2.98
N GLY A 41 -65.25 -44.85 -3.35
CA GLY A 41 -66.36 -45.50 -4.05
C GLY A 41 -67.22 -46.48 -3.22
N ASN A 42 -66.75 -46.94 -2.04
CA ASN A 42 -67.49 -47.79 -1.09
C ASN A 42 -67.18 -47.40 0.38
N VAL A 43 -68.10 -47.68 1.32
CA VAL A 43 -68.05 -47.23 2.73
C VAL A 43 -67.23 -48.17 3.63
N GLU A 44 -67.17 -49.47 3.31
CA GLU A 44 -66.68 -50.49 4.26
C GLU A 44 -65.22 -50.93 4.03
N GLU A 45 -64.75 -51.02 2.79
CA GLU A 45 -63.41 -51.49 2.42
C GLU A 45 -62.70 -50.52 1.46
N VAL A 46 -61.37 -50.40 1.58
CA VAL A 46 -60.59 -49.58 0.62
C VAL A 46 -60.59 -50.33 -0.71
N VAL A 47 -61.23 -49.78 -1.74
CA VAL A 47 -61.40 -50.46 -3.03
C VAL A 47 -60.07 -50.50 -3.79
N GLU A 48 -59.30 -49.41 -3.73
CA GLU A 48 -57.97 -49.29 -4.30
C GLU A 48 -57.15 -48.30 -3.45
N ASP A 49 -56.08 -48.76 -2.81
CA ASP A 49 -55.27 -47.91 -1.92
C ASP A 49 -54.23 -47.09 -2.70
N ARG A 50 -54.72 -46.26 -3.61
CA ARG A 50 -53.92 -45.32 -4.40
C ARG A 50 -53.58 -44.05 -3.61
N GLU A 51 -52.65 -43.29 -4.16
CA GLU A 51 -52.38 -41.93 -3.72
C GLU A 51 -53.55 -41.00 -4.07
N LEU A 52 -53.74 -39.96 -3.25
CA LEU A 52 -54.71 -38.91 -3.53
C LEU A 52 -54.29 -38.12 -4.78
N THR A 53 -55.27 -37.79 -5.64
CA THR A 53 -55.04 -36.87 -6.77
C THR A 53 -54.81 -35.44 -6.28
N ASP A 54 -54.34 -34.56 -7.16
CA ASP A 54 -54.05 -33.17 -6.83
C ASP A 54 -55.29 -32.44 -6.26
N GLU A 55 -56.46 -32.63 -6.88
CA GLU A 55 -57.73 -32.06 -6.43
C GLU A 55 -58.16 -32.62 -5.08
N GLU A 56 -57.95 -33.93 -4.87
CA GLU A 56 -58.29 -34.61 -3.62
C GLU A 56 -57.41 -34.15 -2.46
N TYR A 57 -56.12 -33.87 -2.71
CA TYR A 57 -55.22 -33.26 -1.73
C TYR A 57 -55.71 -31.87 -1.29
N ILE A 58 -56.08 -31.04 -2.25
CA ILE A 58 -56.57 -29.68 -2.00
C ILE A 58 -57.91 -29.73 -1.25
N GLU A 59 -58.84 -30.59 -1.66
CA GLU A 59 -60.14 -30.77 -1.00
C GLU A 59 -59.96 -31.25 0.44
N LEU A 60 -59.07 -32.21 0.69
CA LEU A 60 -58.74 -32.67 2.04
C LEU A 60 -58.15 -31.55 2.91
N ALA A 61 -57.21 -30.77 2.37
CA ALA A 61 -56.64 -29.63 3.08
C ALA A 61 -57.70 -28.56 3.40
N ILE A 62 -58.65 -28.29 2.50
CA ILE A 62 -59.78 -27.38 2.76
C ILE A 62 -60.65 -27.90 3.92
N ILE A 63 -60.92 -29.20 3.98
CA ILE A 63 -61.69 -29.82 5.06
C ILE A 63 -60.99 -29.62 6.41
N ILE A 64 -59.67 -29.84 6.45
CA ILE A 64 -58.83 -29.62 7.63
C ILE A 64 -58.87 -28.14 8.07
N ARG A 65 -58.67 -27.19 7.13
CA ARG A 65 -58.72 -25.74 7.38
C ARG A 65 -60.08 -25.26 7.89
N GLY A 66 -61.17 -25.93 7.50
CA GLY A 66 -62.51 -25.62 7.96
C GLY A 66 -62.68 -25.76 9.48
N LYS A 67 -61.79 -26.49 10.17
CA LYS A 67 -61.84 -26.66 11.62
C LYS A 67 -61.28 -25.43 12.35
N ASN A 68 -62.19 -24.57 12.80
CA ASN A 68 -61.84 -23.32 13.50
C ASN A 68 -61.52 -23.51 15.00
N SER A 69 -61.81 -24.68 15.58
CA SER A 69 -61.56 -24.97 17.00
C SER A 69 -60.77 -26.27 17.19
N TRP A 70 -59.64 -26.20 17.87
CA TRP A 70 -58.77 -27.35 18.13
C TRP A 70 -58.79 -27.66 19.62
N THR A 71 -59.40 -28.81 19.98
CA THR A 71 -59.61 -29.25 21.37
C THR A 71 -59.21 -30.72 21.48
N GLU A 72 -59.35 -31.32 22.67
CA GLU A 72 -59.21 -32.78 22.87
C GLU A 72 -60.39 -33.58 22.31
N HIS A 73 -61.31 -32.95 21.57
CA HIS A 73 -62.41 -33.67 20.95
C HIS A 73 -61.92 -34.61 19.83
N PRO A 74 -62.60 -35.76 19.65
CA PRO A 74 -62.24 -36.74 18.63
C PRO A 74 -62.10 -36.15 17.23
N SER A 75 -62.91 -35.16 16.84
CA SER A 75 -62.79 -34.53 15.52
C SER A 75 -61.48 -33.75 15.35
N SER A 76 -61.02 -33.07 16.40
CA SER A 76 -59.76 -32.34 16.43
C SER A 76 -58.56 -33.29 16.46
N ILE A 77 -58.70 -34.46 17.07
CA ILE A 77 -57.70 -35.53 17.04
C ILE A 77 -57.60 -36.12 15.63
N THR A 78 -58.74 -36.48 15.03
CA THR A 78 -58.82 -37.07 13.67
C THR A 78 -58.31 -36.13 12.58
N LEU A 79 -58.82 -34.89 12.53
CA LEU A 79 -58.33 -33.91 11.57
C LEU A 79 -56.91 -33.47 11.90
N GLY A 80 -56.51 -33.53 13.18
CA GLY A 80 -55.15 -33.30 13.61
C GLY A 80 -54.19 -34.36 13.09
N ALA A 81 -54.58 -35.64 13.10
CA ALA A 81 -53.77 -36.72 12.55
C ALA A 81 -53.54 -36.57 11.04
N LEU A 82 -54.58 -36.17 10.30
CA LEU A 82 -54.47 -35.86 8.87
C LEU A 82 -53.65 -34.60 8.61
N ALA A 83 -53.86 -33.55 9.40
CA ALA A 83 -53.05 -32.33 9.33
C ALA A 83 -51.58 -32.63 9.61
N ASN A 84 -51.27 -33.47 10.61
CA ASN A 84 -49.92 -33.88 10.96
C ASN A 84 -49.24 -34.58 9.79
N LYS A 85 -49.95 -35.41 9.00
CA LYS A 85 -49.36 -36.00 7.79
C LYS A 85 -48.99 -34.95 6.74
N LEU A 86 -49.65 -33.79 6.73
CA LEU A 86 -49.40 -32.65 5.85
C LEU A 86 -48.54 -31.55 6.53
N GLY A 87 -47.68 -31.92 7.47
CA GLY A 87 -46.79 -30.99 8.16
C GLY A 87 -47.40 -30.23 9.35
N GLY A 88 -48.61 -30.61 9.77
CA GLY A 88 -49.28 -30.03 10.94
C GLY A 88 -50.34 -28.98 10.59
N LYS A 89 -51.10 -28.56 11.61
CA LYS A 89 -52.27 -27.68 11.42
C LYS A 89 -51.81 -26.28 11.05
N LYS A 90 -50.75 -25.79 11.68
CA LYS A 90 -50.16 -24.48 11.37
C LYS A 90 -49.72 -24.40 9.90
N ALA A 91 -49.07 -25.43 9.37
CA ALA A 91 -48.63 -25.51 7.98
C ALA A 91 -49.80 -25.44 6.99
N VAL A 92 -50.82 -26.29 7.20
CA VAL A 92 -52.02 -26.32 6.35
C VAL A 92 -52.82 -25.02 6.42
N ASN A 93 -52.84 -24.36 7.58
CA ASN A 93 -53.53 -23.07 7.75
C ASN A 93 -52.74 -21.86 7.23
N HIS A 94 -51.43 -21.99 7.00
CA HIS A 94 -50.58 -20.89 6.52
C HIS A 94 -51.00 -20.43 5.12
N PHE A 95 -51.25 -21.36 4.20
CA PHE A 95 -51.65 -21.03 2.85
C PHE A 95 -53.08 -20.47 2.80
N LYS A 96 -53.22 -19.28 2.21
CA LYS A 96 -54.53 -18.75 1.81
C LYS A 96 -55.10 -19.61 0.69
N SER A 97 -56.42 -19.61 0.51
CA SER A 97 -57.10 -20.49 -0.45
C SER A 97 -56.61 -20.33 -1.90
N GLU A 98 -56.13 -19.15 -2.26
CA GLU A 98 -55.56 -18.84 -3.59
C GLU A 98 -54.14 -19.37 -3.82
N LYS A 99 -53.42 -19.72 -2.74
CA LYS A 99 -52.03 -20.21 -2.77
C LYS A 99 -51.91 -21.69 -2.39
N LEU A 100 -53.02 -22.35 -2.10
CA LEU A 100 -53.05 -23.75 -1.73
C LEU A 100 -52.85 -24.61 -2.99
N SER A 101 -51.71 -25.28 -3.08
CA SER A 101 -51.34 -26.14 -4.21
C SER A 101 -51.12 -27.58 -3.75
N ALA A 102 -51.51 -28.54 -4.58
CA ALA A 102 -51.22 -29.96 -4.36
C ALA A 102 -49.71 -30.22 -4.24
N ILE A 103 -48.89 -29.48 -4.99
CA ILE A 103 -47.43 -29.57 -4.92
C ILE A 103 -46.94 -29.21 -3.52
N TYR A 104 -47.41 -28.10 -2.95
CA TYR A 104 -47.01 -27.66 -1.61
C TYR A 104 -47.41 -28.66 -0.53
N LEU A 105 -48.62 -29.21 -0.64
CA LEU A 105 -49.12 -30.21 0.29
C LEU A 105 -48.32 -31.53 0.22
N ARG A 106 -47.94 -31.96 -0.99
CA ARG A 106 -47.06 -33.13 -1.18
C ARG A 106 -45.68 -32.90 -0.59
N LEU A 107 -45.08 -31.73 -0.80
CA LEU A 107 -43.77 -31.39 -0.24
C LEU A 107 -43.80 -31.30 1.29
N LEU A 108 -44.85 -30.75 1.88
CA LEU A 108 -45.05 -30.77 3.33
C LEU A 108 -45.18 -32.19 3.86
N GLU A 109 -45.88 -33.06 3.14
CA GLU A 109 -45.93 -34.47 3.50
C GLU A 109 -44.55 -35.14 3.36
N GLU A 110 -43.83 -34.93 2.28
CA GLU A 110 -42.58 -35.63 2.04
C GLU A 110 -41.45 -35.19 2.99
N TYR A 111 -41.32 -33.88 3.25
CA TYR A 111 -40.15 -33.30 3.91
C TYR A 111 -40.36 -32.93 5.38
N THR A 112 -41.59 -32.95 5.91
CA THR A 112 -41.76 -32.71 7.34
C THR A 112 -41.29 -33.92 8.15
N VAL A 113 -40.21 -33.72 8.90
CA VAL A 113 -39.61 -34.71 9.82
C VAL A 113 -40.61 -35.23 10.85
N GLU A 114 -40.50 -36.52 11.18
CA GLU A 114 -41.26 -37.16 12.27
C GLU A 114 -40.77 -36.68 13.65
N GLU A 115 -41.70 -36.35 14.53
CA GLU A 115 -41.42 -35.90 15.90
C GLU A 115 -40.72 -37.02 16.69
N LYS A 116 -39.43 -36.85 17.00
CA LYS A 116 -38.72 -37.72 17.95
C LYS A 116 -39.18 -37.38 19.36
N LYS A 117 -40.12 -38.14 19.90
CA LYS A 117 -40.39 -38.12 21.34
C LYS A 117 -39.24 -38.86 22.04
N GLU A 118 -38.42 -38.13 22.78
CA GLU A 118 -37.63 -38.74 23.86
C GLU A 118 -38.62 -39.39 24.82
N GLU A 119 -38.46 -40.68 25.07
CA GLU A 119 -39.42 -41.53 25.80
C GLU A 119 -39.99 -40.84 27.05
N PRO A 120 -41.33 -40.79 27.18
CA PRO A 120 -41.95 -40.95 28.48
C PRO A 120 -42.46 -42.38 28.60
N GLU A 121 -42.04 -43.02 29.68
CA GLU A 121 -42.59 -44.26 30.20
C GLU A 121 -44.13 -44.25 30.16
N GLU A 122 -44.67 -45.31 29.56
CA GLU A 122 -46.04 -45.82 29.74
C GLU A 122 -47.20 -44.81 29.64
N LYS A 123 -47.65 -44.52 28.40
CA LYS A 123 -49.07 -44.37 28.06
C LYS A 123 -49.33 -44.48 26.55
N GLU A 124 -50.31 -45.32 26.22
CA GLU A 124 -50.88 -45.67 24.90
C GLU A 124 -50.59 -44.72 23.71
N SER A 125 -49.84 -45.26 22.74
CA SER A 125 -49.99 -45.16 21.27
C SER A 125 -50.68 -43.93 20.63
N LEU A 126 -50.43 -42.72 21.11
CA LEU A 126 -50.66 -41.51 20.32
C LEU A 126 -49.58 -41.45 19.22
N LEU A 127 -49.98 -41.82 18.00
CA LEU A 127 -49.27 -41.70 16.72
C LEU A 127 -48.11 -40.69 16.80
N THR A 128 -46.89 -41.12 16.48
CA THR A 128 -45.75 -40.25 16.21
C THR A 128 -46.17 -39.24 15.14
N GLY A 129 -46.42 -38.00 15.56
CA GLY A 129 -46.81 -36.92 14.66
C GLY A 129 -45.60 -36.44 13.87
N LYS A 130 -45.83 -35.76 12.76
CA LYS A 130 -44.77 -34.92 12.19
C LYS A 130 -44.60 -33.68 13.05
N ASP A 131 -43.39 -33.16 13.09
CA ASP A 131 -43.07 -31.93 13.81
C ASP A 131 -43.85 -30.75 13.21
N GLU A 132 -44.89 -30.29 13.91
CA GLU A 132 -45.79 -29.22 13.45
C GLU A 132 -45.07 -27.88 13.27
N GLU A 133 -43.99 -27.63 14.01
CA GLU A 133 -43.20 -26.42 13.87
C GLU A 133 -42.34 -26.47 12.60
N HIS A 134 -41.72 -27.62 12.34
CA HIS A 134 -40.98 -27.82 11.10
C HIS A 134 -41.87 -27.67 9.86
N GLY A 135 -43.06 -28.29 9.88
CA GLY A 135 -43.97 -28.16 8.74
C GLY A 135 -44.50 -26.74 8.56
N TYR A 136 -44.66 -25.97 9.65
CA TYR A 136 -44.99 -24.54 9.54
C TYR A 136 -43.87 -23.73 8.88
N LEU A 137 -42.61 -23.97 9.27
CA LEU A 137 -41.45 -23.33 8.65
C LEU A 137 -41.32 -23.68 7.15
N LEU A 138 -41.57 -24.94 6.78
CA LEU A 138 -41.61 -25.37 5.38
C LEU A 138 -42.75 -24.67 4.62
N ALA A 139 -43.93 -24.49 5.24
CA ALA A 139 -45.02 -23.77 4.61
C ALA A 139 -44.66 -22.29 4.34
N GLN A 140 -43.98 -21.64 5.29
CA GLN A 140 -43.48 -20.27 5.11
C GLN A 140 -42.41 -20.19 4.01
N LEU A 141 -41.51 -21.17 3.92
CA LEU A 141 -40.51 -21.27 2.85
C LEU A 141 -41.19 -21.34 1.48
N LEU A 142 -42.17 -22.23 1.33
CA LEU A 142 -42.90 -22.42 0.07
C LEU A 142 -43.68 -21.14 -0.32
N ASP A 143 -44.29 -20.46 0.64
CA ASP A 143 -44.96 -19.17 0.38
C ASP A 143 -43.97 -18.09 -0.07
N ALA A 144 -42.80 -18.02 0.57
CA ALA A 144 -41.74 -17.07 0.20
C ALA A 144 -41.20 -17.33 -1.22
N LEU A 145 -41.05 -18.61 -1.62
CA LEU A 145 -40.53 -18.98 -2.94
C LEU A 145 -41.59 -18.89 -4.05
N THR A 146 -42.89 -18.80 -3.71
CA THR A 146 -43.98 -18.76 -4.70
C THR A 146 -43.74 -17.79 -5.88
N PRO A 147 -43.23 -16.55 -5.69
CA PRO A 147 -43.05 -15.59 -6.78
C PRO A 147 -41.99 -15.97 -7.81
N ILE A 148 -41.11 -16.92 -7.49
CA ILE A 148 -39.91 -17.23 -8.28
C ILE A 148 -39.93 -18.63 -8.88
N VAL A 149 -40.94 -19.43 -8.53
CA VAL A 149 -41.02 -20.83 -8.94
C VAL A 149 -41.21 -20.92 -10.45
N PRO A 150 -40.38 -21.71 -11.16
CA PRO A 150 -40.49 -21.86 -12.60
C PRO A 150 -41.78 -22.62 -12.97
N SER A 151 -42.39 -22.28 -14.11
CA SER A 151 -43.70 -22.81 -14.52
C SER A 151 -43.63 -24.21 -15.14
N ASP A 152 -42.49 -24.59 -15.68
CA ASP A 152 -42.21 -25.86 -16.35
C ASP A 152 -41.91 -27.00 -15.36
N GLU A 153 -41.14 -26.73 -14.30
CA GLU A 153 -40.75 -27.75 -13.31
C GLU A 153 -40.84 -27.30 -11.84
N PRO A 154 -42.04 -26.88 -11.35
CA PRO A 154 -42.20 -26.33 -10.00
C PRO A 154 -41.88 -27.33 -8.88
N GLN A 155 -42.24 -28.61 -9.07
CA GLN A 155 -42.04 -29.64 -8.05
C GLN A 155 -40.55 -29.99 -7.87
N ALA A 156 -39.79 -30.16 -8.96
CA ALA A 156 -38.38 -30.51 -8.90
C ALA A 156 -37.56 -29.38 -8.26
N PHE A 157 -37.84 -28.12 -8.64
CA PHE A 157 -37.20 -26.94 -8.06
C PHE A 157 -37.40 -26.86 -6.54
N LEU A 158 -38.65 -27.01 -6.08
CA LEU A 158 -38.98 -26.88 -4.67
C LEU A 158 -38.55 -28.09 -3.84
N ALA A 159 -38.64 -29.31 -4.38
CA ALA A 159 -38.25 -30.53 -3.68
C ALA A 159 -36.78 -30.51 -3.26
N GLU A 160 -35.89 -30.07 -4.15
CA GLU A 160 -34.46 -30.00 -3.84
C GLU A 160 -34.14 -28.99 -2.73
N ILE A 161 -34.83 -27.85 -2.70
CA ILE A 161 -34.70 -26.86 -1.63
C ILE A 161 -35.26 -27.42 -0.32
N CYS A 162 -36.44 -28.03 -0.35
CA CYS A 162 -37.07 -28.64 0.83
C CYS A 162 -36.22 -29.76 1.43
N ALA A 163 -35.53 -30.55 0.59
CA ALA A 163 -34.64 -31.62 1.03
C ALA A 163 -33.48 -31.12 1.92
N GLN A 164 -33.07 -29.86 1.77
CA GLN A 164 -32.00 -29.24 2.56
C GLN A 164 -32.54 -28.39 3.74
N ALA A 165 -33.86 -28.25 3.84
CA ALA A 165 -34.53 -27.30 4.70
C ALA A 165 -35.01 -27.94 6.00
N ASN A 166 -34.09 -28.48 6.81
CA ASN A 166 -34.46 -29.03 8.11
C ASN A 166 -34.91 -27.91 9.09
N LYS A 167 -35.57 -28.31 10.18
CA LYS A 167 -36.15 -27.40 11.18
C LYS A 167 -35.16 -26.35 11.70
N GLU A 168 -34.00 -26.77 12.20
CA GLU A 168 -33.00 -25.88 12.80
C GLU A 168 -32.41 -24.89 11.78
N VAL A 169 -32.21 -25.36 10.54
CA VAL A 169 -31.71 -24.55 9.44
C VAL A 169 -32.75 -23.50 9.06
N LEU A 170 -34.02 -23.88 8.93
CA LEU A 170 -35.08 -22.96 8.50
C LEU A 170 -35.38 -21.85 9.50
N ASP A 171 -35.47 -22.19 10.79
CA ASP A 171 -35.77 -21.21 11.84
C ASP A 171 -34.80 -20.02 11.80
N ASN A 172 -33.52 -20.31 11.50
CA ASN A 172 -32.49 -19.29 11.42
C ASN A 172 -32.40 -18.57 10.06
N LYS A 173 -32.80 -19.21 8.96
CA LYS A 173 -32.43 -18.77 7.60
C LYS A 173 -33.58 -18.31 6.72
N LEU A 174 -34.82 -18.56 7.10
CA LEU A 174 -36.00 -18.20 6.32
C LEU A 174 -36.08 -16.70 5.97
N GLN A 175 -35.69 -15.83 6.91
CA GLN A 175 -35.64 -14.38 6.68
C GLN A 175 -34.66 -13.99 5.55
N PHE A 176 -33.56 -14.73 5.40
CA PHE A 176 -32.54 -14.44 4.39
C PHE A 176 -32.98 -14.90 3.00
N ILE A 177 -33.69 -16.03 2.92
CA ILE A 177 -34.35 -16.49 1.70
C ILE A 177 -35.38 -15.45 1.24
N SER A 178 -36.17 -14.91 2.17
CA SER A 178 -37.14 -13.85 1.86
C SER A 178 -36.45 -12.61 1.29
N LYS A 179 -35.32 -12.18 1.89
CA LYS A 179 -34.50 -11.06 1.35
C LYS A 179 -34.00 -11.32 -0.08
N LEU A 180 -33.60 -12.55 -0.41
CA LEU A 180 -33.17 -12.90 -1.77
C LEU A 180 -34.31 -12.79 -2.78
N VAL A 181 -35.51 -13.26 -2.40
CA VAL A 181 -36.73 -13.14 -3.22
C VAL A 181 -37.08 -11.66 -3.45
N ASP A 182 -37.07 -10.85 -2.39
CA ASP A 182 -37.35 -9.41 -2.47
C ASP A 182 -36.34 -8.68 -3.37
N ALA A 183 -35.08 -9.11 -3.34
CA ALA A 183 -34.00 -8.62 -4.20
C ALA A 183 -34.02 -9.20 -5.63
N LYS A 184 -35.02 -10.03 -5.97
CA LYS A 184 -35.20 -10.66 -7.30
C LYS A 184 -34.04 -11.58 -7.72
N VAL A 185 -33.42 -12.26 -6.76
CA VAL A 185 -32.40 -13.28 -7.04
C VAL A 185 -33.10 -14.59 -7.39
N PHE A 186 -33.16 -15.00 -8.65
CA PHE A 186 -33.95 -16.18 -9.07
C PHE A 186 -33.17 -17.49 -9.18
N ASP A 187 -31.87 -17.48 -8.91
CA ASP A 187 -31.02 -18.67 -9.07
C ASP A 187 -31.28 -19.69 -7.95
N LYS A 188 -31.68 -20.92 -8.31
CA LYS A 188 -31.92 -22.03 -7.37
C LYS A 188 -30.71 -22.27 -6.44
N SER A 189 -29.50 -22.22 -7.00
CA SER A 189 -28.26 -22.51 -6.29
C SER A 189 -27.95 -21.45 -5.23
N ALA A 190 -28.44 -20.21 -5.40
CA ALA A 190 -28.33 -19.16 -4.38
C ALA A 190 -29.11 -19.52 -3.09
N TYR A 191 -30.31 -20.08 -3.23
CA TYR A 191 -31.12 -20.52 -2.09
C TYR A 191 -30.50 -21.72 -1.37
N LEU A 192 -30.04 -22.71 -2.14
CA LEU A 192 -29.34 -23.87 -1.60
C LEU A 192 -28.07 -23.45 -0.85
N LEU A 193 -27.32 -22.47 -1.39
CA LEU A 193 -26.14 -21.93 -0.75
C LEU A 193 -26.47 -21.28 0.60
N VAL A 194 -27.52 -20.46 0.68
CA VAL A 194 -27.97 -19.87 1.96
C VAL A 194 -28.33 -20.97 2.95
N LEU A 195 -29.11 -21.96 2.55
CA LEU A 195 -29.53 -23.08 3.40
C LEU A 195 -28.35 -23.91 3.93
N LYS A 196 -27.28 -24.06 3.15
CA LYS A 196 -26.05 -24.77 3.58
C LYS A 196 -25.08 -23.89 4.35
N SER A 197 -25.14 -22.56 4.18
CA SER A 197 -24.10 -21.66 4.65
C SER A 197 -23.98 -21.56 6.18
N ASN A 198 -22.75 -21.44 6.69
CA ASN A 198 -22.49 -21.16 8.09
C ASN A 198 -22.78 -19.69 8.46
N ASN A 199 -22.69 -18.77 7.49
CA ASN A 199 -23.00 -17.35 7.66
C ASN A 199 -24.01 -16.86 6.60
N ALA A 200 -25.27 -17.27 6.79
CA ALA A 200 -26.35 -17.00 5.87
C ALA A 200 -26.58 -15.50 5.59
N GLN A 201 -26.39 -14.61 6.56
CA GLN A 201 -26.53 -13.16 6.36
C GLN A 201 -25.45 -12.62 5.42
N LEU A 202 -24.18 -12.99 5.62
CA LEU A 202 -23.08 -12.51 4.78
C LEU A 202 -23.16 -13.02 3.34
N ILE A 203 -23.49 -14.31 3.18
CA ILE A 203 -23.74 -14.90 1.85
C ILE A 203 -24.91 -14.20 1.17
N THR A 204 -26.00 -13.93 1.87
CA THR A 204 -27.16 -13.23 1.30
C THR A 204 -26.78 -11.84 0.81
N ASP A 205 -26.04 -11.06 1.61
CA ASP A 205 -25.57 -9.73 1.21
C ASP A 205 -24.69 -9.78 -0.05
N LEU A 206 -23.79 -10.78 -0.14
CA LEU A 206 -22.94 -11.00 -1.31
C LEU A 206 -23.76 -11.40 -2.54
N LEU A 207 -24.74 -12.29 -2.40
CA LEU A 207 -25.58 -12.75 -3.50
C LEU A 207 -26.44 -11.62 -4.06
N ILE A 208 -27.02 -10.78 -3.20
CA ILE A 208 -27.77 -9.59 -3.61
C ILE A 208 -26.85 -8.65 -4.40
N LEU A 209 -25.64 -8.40 -3.89
CA LEU A 209 -24.67 -7.55 -4.57
C LEU A 209 -24.29 -8.12 -5.94
N LEU A 210 -23.98 -9.40 -6.04
CA LEU A 210 -23.66 -10.05 -7.31
C LEU A 210 -24.84 -10.06 -8.29
N SER A 211 -26.06 -10.29 -7.80
CA SER A 211 -27.28 -10.31 -8.62
C SER A 211 -27.56 -8.95 -9.25
N ASN A 212 -27.40 -7.85 -8.49
CA ASN A 212 -27.56 -6.49 -8.98
C ASN A 212 -26.64 -6.15 -10.17
N HIS A 213 -25.55 -6.91 -10.35
CA HIS A 213 -24.60 -6.76 -11.46
C HIS A 213 -24.62 -7.94 -12.46
N GLY A 214 -25.59 -8.85 -12.38
CA GLY A 214 -25.69 -10.00 -13.29
C GLY A 214 -24.57 -11.04 -13.13
N LEU A 215 -23.94 -11.09 -11.95
CA LEU A 215 -22.83 -11.98 -11.62
C LEU A 215 -23.23 -13.17 -10.74
N CYS A 216 -24.52 -13.34 -10.44
CA CYS A 216 -25.04 -14.50 -9.74
C CYS A 216 -25.12 -15.71 -10.69
N LYS A 217 -23.94 -16.24 -11.08
CA LYS A 217 -23.78 -17.41 -11.97
C LYS A 217 -23.19 -18.58 -11.19
N GLU A 218 -23.51 -19.80 -11.61
CA GLU A 218 -23.07 -21.05 -10.97
C GLU A 218 -21.57 -21.06 -10.58
N ILE A 219 -20.68 -20.70 -11.50
CA ILE A 219 -19.21 -20.63 -11.23
C ILE A 219 -18.83 -19.71 -10.07
N ASN A 220 -19.57 -18.63 -9.82
CA ASN A 220 -19.31 -17.72 -8.70
C ASN A 220 -19.93 -18.25 -7.41
N LEU A 221 -21.07 -18.96 -7.50
CA LEU A 221 -21.74 -19.59 -6.37
C LEU A 221 -20.91 -20.73 -5.79
N GLU A 222 -20.34 -21.59 -6.63
CA GLU A 222 -19.42 -22.68 -6.22
C GLU A 222 -18.21 -22.12 -5.45
N LYS A 223 -17.67 -20.99 -5.91
CA LYS A 223 -16.55 -20.33 -5.23
C LYS A 223 -16.96 -19.77 -3.87
N LEU A 224 -18.13 -19.13 -3.77
CA LEU A 224 -18.65 -18.66 -2.47
C LEU A 224 -18.89 -19.82 -1.49
N GLU A 225 -19.42 -20.96 -1.96
CA GLU A 225 -19.57 -22.16 -1.14
C GLU A 225 -18.22 -22.67 -0.62
N SER A 226 -17.21 -22.72 -1.49
CA SER A 226 -15.87 -23.15 -1.09
C SER A 226 -15.24 -22.24 -0.02
N LEU A 227 -15.49 -20.92 -0.10
CA LEU A 227 -14.99 -19.93 0.85
C LEU A 227 -15.71 -20.00 2.19
N ASP A 228 -17.03 -20.18 2.20
CA ASP A 228 -17.81 -20.31 3.43
C ASP A 228 -17.42 -21.56 4.24
N ASN A 229 -17.15 -22.67 3.55
CA ASN A 229 -16.66 -23.90 4.17
C ASN A 229 -15.27 -23.72 4.79
N GLN A 230 -14.38 -22.97 4.13
CA GLN A 230 -13.05 -22.64 4.67
C GLN A 230 -13.13 -21.69 5.87
N ASP A 231 -13.94 -20.64 5.79
CA ASP A 231 -14.10 -19.63 6.86
C ASP A 231 -14.69 -20.23 8.16
N ALA A 232 -15.41 -21.35 8.07
CA ALA A 232 -15.89 -22.09 9.23
C ALA A 232 -14.80 -22.90 9.93
N ALA A 233 -13.77 -23.34 9.20
CA ALA A 233 -12.68 -24.16 9.75
C ALA A 233 -11.58 -23.32 10.45
N VAL A 234 -11.50 -22.02 10.16
CA VAL A 234 -10.41 -21.16 10.64
C VAL A 234 -10.87 -20.30 11.83
N VAL A 235 -10.21 -20.47 12.98
CA VAL A 235 -10.37 -19.58 14.15
C VAL A 235 -9.52 -18.32 13.93
N SER A 236 -9.95 -17.46 13.01
CA SER A 236 -9.34 -16.15 12.75
C SER A 236 -10.23 -15.02 13.26
N PRO A 237 -9.66 -13.83 13.56
CA PRO A 237 -10.45 -12.65 13.87
C PRO A 237 -11.48 -12.37 12.75
N PRO A 238 -12.69 -11.86 13.09
CA PRO A 238 -13.76 -11.64 12.10
C PRO A 238 -13.35 -10.78 10.90
N GLU A 239 -12.45 -9.82 11.12
CA GLU A 239 -11.94 -8.89 10.10
C GLU A 239 -11.00 -9.56 9.08
N VAL A 240 -10.51 -10.76 9.40
CA VAL A 240 -9.56 -11.53 8.58
C VAL A 240 -10.28 -12.67 7.83
N LYS A 241 -11.59 -12.87 8.06
CA LYS A 241 -12.37 -13.88 7.34
C LYS A 241 -12.51 -13.54 5.86
N LYS A 242 -12.32 -14.53 4.99
CA LYS A 242 -12.27 -14.33 3.54
C LYS A 242 -13.56 -13.72 3.00
N LEU A 243 -14.73 -14.20 3.43
CA LEU A 243 -16.01 -13.66 2.98
C LEU A 243 -16.24 -12.20 3.43
N VAL A 244 -15.72 -11.82 4.59
CA VAL A 244 -15.81 -10.45 5.10
C VAL A 244 -14.94 -9.52 4.25
N LEU A 245 -13.72 -9.95 3.91
CA LEU A 245 -12.82 -9.22 3.01
C LEU A 245 -13.42 -9.08 1.61
N LEU A 246 -13.96 -10.18 1.06
CA LEU A 246 -14.63 -10.16 -0.24
C LEU A 246 -15.77 -9.15 -0.28
N ARG A 247 -16.64 -9.15 0.73
CA ARG A 247 -17.73 -8.19 0.83
C ARG A 247 -17.22 -6.75 0.84
N LYS A 248 -16.18 -6.45 1.61
CA LYS A 248 -15.59 -5.11 1.66
C LYS A 248 -15.08 -4.67 0.29
N ILE A 249 -14.31 -5.53 -0.39
CA ILE A 249 -13.78 -5.24 -1.73
C ILE A 249 -14.92 -5.01 -2.72
N LEU A 250 -15.91 -5.90 -2.76
CA LEU A 250 -17.04 -5.77 -3.68
C LEU A 250 -17.92 -4.55 -3.35
N ALA A 251 -18.01 -4.14 -2.08
CA ALA A 251 -18.72 -2.91 -1.72
C ALA A 251 -18.06 -1.65 -2.31
N PHE A 252 -16.72 -1.62 -2.42
CA PHE A 252 -16.02 -0.55 -3.17
C PHE A 252 -16.29 -0.62 -4.68
N PHE A 253 -16.46 -1.82 -5.22
CA PHE A 253 -16.70 -2.01 -6.66
C PHE A 253 -18.15 -1.72 -7.05
N GLY A 254 -19.12 -1.98 -6.16
CA GLY A 254 -20.56 -1.88 -6.42
C GLY A 254 -21.01 -0.57 -7.09
N PRO A 255 -20.57 0.61 -6.62
CA PRO A 255 -20.92 1.89 -7.25
C PRO A 255 -20.40 2.06 -8.69
N ILE A 256 -19.45 1.23 -9.12
CA ILE A 256 -18.75 1.33 -10.41
C ILE A 256 -19.01 0.05 -11.22
N PRO A 257 -20.04 0.00 -12.09
CA PRO A 257 -20.42 -1.21 -12.83
C PRO A 257 -19.27 -1.85 -13.63
N LEU A 258 -18.32 -1.03 -14.12
CA LEU A 258 -17.14 -1.50 -14.85
C LEU A 258 -16.13 -2.27 -13.97
N LEU A 259 -16.24 -2.18 -12.64
CA LEU A 259 -15.46 -3.01 -11.72
C LEU A 259 -16.16 -4.33 -11.42
N MET A 260 -17.49 -4.32 -11.42
CA MET A 260 -18.36 -5.49 -11.24
C MET A 260 -18.53 -6.28 -12.55
N MET A 261 -17.41 -6.71 -13.13
CA MET A 261 -17.38 -7.58 -14.32
C MET A 261 -16.87 -8.98 -13.98
N GLN A 262 -17.28 -9.98 -14.77
CA GLN A 262 -16.89 -11.38 -14.55
C GLN A 262 -15.37 -11.59 -14.59
N THR A 263 -14.65 -10.84 -15.43
CA THR A 263 -13.18 -10.91 -15.53
C THR A 263 -12.51 -10.49 -14.23
N ASN A 264 -12.93 -9.36 -13.65
CA ASN A 264 -12.40 -8.85 -12.39
C ASN A 264 -12.74 -9.75 -11.22
N LEU A 265 -13.98 -10.27 -11.16
CA LEU A 265 -14.38 -11.21 -10.12
C LEU A 265 -13.59 -12.53 -10.22
N THR A 266 -13.33 -13.01 -11.45
CA THR A 266 -12.51 -14.21 -11.67
C THR A 266 -11.07 -13.98 -11.20
N ALA A 267 -10.48 -12.83 -11.51
CA ALA A 267 -9.15 -12.44 -11.05
C ALA A 267 -9.08 -12.27 -9.53
N LEU A 268 -10.11 -11.68 -8.93
CA LEU A 268 -10.25 -11.53 -7.48
C LEU A 268 -10.23 -12.90 -6.80
N PHE A 269 -11.07 -13.83 -7.24
CA PHE A 269 -11.08 -15.20 -6.71
C PHE A 269 -9.79 -15.99 -6.97
N LYS A 270 -9.04 -15.68 -8.03
CA LYS A 270 -7.75 -16.33 -8.32
C LYS A 270 -6.65 -15.92 -7.32
N ASN A 271 -6.77 -14.75 -6.71
CA ASN A 271 -5.79 -14.18 -5.79
C ASN A 271 -6.39 -14.01 -4.38
N ASP A 272 -7.17 -14.98 -3.92
CA ASP A 272 -7.89 -14.91 -2.64
C ASP A 272 -6.97 -14.80 -1.41
N GLU A 273 -5.77 -15.35 -1.50
CA GLU A 273 -4.72 -15.20 -0.48
C GLU A 273 -4.24 -13.75 -0.29
N LEU A 274 -4.42 -12.90 -1.30
CA LEU A 274 -3.92 -11.51 -1.30
C LEU A 274 -5.00 -10.48 -0.99
N TRP A 275 -6.21 -10.90 -0.59
CA TRP A 275 -7.34 -9.98 -0.39
C TRP A 275 -7.12 -8.95 0.71
N SER A 276 -6.44 -9.30 1.80
CA SER A 276 -6.14 -8.35 2.87
C SER A 276 -5.26 -7.21 2.37
N ASP A 277 -4.28 -7.53 1.54
CA ASP A 277 -3.37 -6.58 0.94
C ASP A 277 -4.06 -5.77 -0.17
N LEU A 278 -4.84 -6.42 -1.02
CA LEU A 278 -5.63 -5.77 -2.07
C LEU A 278 -6.59 -4.73 -1.50
N LEU A 279 -7.23 -5.03 -0.36
CA LEU A 279 -8.15 -4.12 0.29
C LEU A 279 -7.48 -2.77 0.60
N GLY A 280 -6.24 -2.78 1.12
CA GLY A 280 -5.50 -1.54 1.41
C GLY A 280 -5.28 -0.67 0.16
N ILE A 281 -4.92 -1.30 -0.96
CA ILE A 281 -4.74 -0.58 -2.23
C ILE A 281 -6.07 -0.04 -2.74
N VAL A 282 -7.14 -0.83 -2.70
CA VAL A 282 -8.48 -0.41 -3.14
C VAL A 282 -9.00 0.75 -2.29
N GLU A 283 -8.82 0.70 -0.97
CA GLU A 283 -9.17 1.78 -0.05
C GLU A 283 -8.38 3.06 -0.36
N GLY A 284 -7.07 2.93 -0.63
CA GLY A 284 -6.22 4.04 -1.05
C GLY A 284 -6.68 4.67 -2.36
N LEU A 285 -6.93 3.85 -3.39
CA LEU A 285 -7.42 4.30 -4.69
C LEU A 285 -8.81 4.96 -4.59
N HIS A 286 -9.70 4.39 -3.77
CA HIS A 286 -11.03 4.96 -3.55
C HIS A 286 -10.92 6.32 -2.85
N SER A 287 -10.08 6.41 -1.82
CA SER A 287 -9.86 7.64 -1.06
C SER A 287 -9.21 8.74 -1.90
N ALA A 288 -8.41 8.38 -2.90
CA ALA A 288 -7.80 9.29 -3.86
C ALA A 288 -8.67 9.54 -5.11
N GLU A 289 -9.92 9.08 -5.13
CA GLU A 289 -10.84 9.24 -6.28
C GLU A 289 -10.30 8.66 -7.62
N HIS A 290 -9.37 7.71 -7.54
CA HIS A 290 -8.72 7.07 -8.68
C HIS A 290 -9.15 5.61 -8.89
N LEU A 291 -10.14 5.13 -8.13
CA LEU A 291 -10.66 3.77 -8.29
C LEU A 291 -11.41 3.64 -9.63
N LYS A 292 -10.69 3.19 -10.68
CA LYS A 292 -11.21 2.98 -12.04
C LYS A 292 -10.93 1.54 -12.52
N SER A 293 -11.66 1.10 -13.54
CA SER A 293 -11.52 -0.27 -14.09
C SER A 293 -10.16 -0.55 -14.71
N SER A 294 -9.53 0.45 -15.34
CA SER A 294 -8.16 0.35 -15.85
C SER A 294 -7.17 0.00 -14.74
N PHE A 295 -7.22 0.71 -13.61
CA PHE A 295 -6.26 0.54 -12.52
C PHE A 295 -6.40 -0.83 -11.85
N VAL A 296 -7.63 -1.28 -11.61
CA VAL A 296 -7.90 -2.59 -11.03
C VAL A 296 -7.48 -3.72 -11.97
N THR A 297 -7.72 -3.57 -13.27
CA THR A 297 -7.29 -4.55 -14.28
C THR A 297 -5.76 -4.68 -14.30
N GLU A 298 -5.06 -3.55 -14.27
CA GLU A 298 -3.59 -3.53 -14.24
C GLU A 298 -3.03 -4.06 -12.91
N LEU A 299 -3.67 -3.74 -11.79
CA LEU A 299 -3.30 -4.29 -10.48
C LEU A 299 -3.37 -5.81 -10.46
N PHE A 300 -4.42 -6.40 -11.03
CA PHE A 300 -4.54 -7.85 -11.15
C PHE A 300 -3.53 -8.49 -12.11
N ALA A 301 -2.93 -7.72 -13.03
CA ALA A 301 -1.82 -8.19 -13.86
C ALA A 301 -0.49 -8.25 -13.08
N HIS A 302 -0.40 -7.59 -11.92
CA HIS A 302 0.79 -7.48 -11.08
C HIS A 302 0.56 -7.99 -9.64
N PRO A 303 0.33 -9.31 -9.43
CA PRO A 303 0.01 -9.85 -8.10
C PRO A 303 1.13 -9.64 -7.07
N GLU A 304 2.41 -9.61 -7.49
CA GLU A 304 3.52 -9.31 -6.58
C GLU A 304 3.49 -7.87 -6.03
N SER A 305 2.81 -6.96 -6.72
CA SER A 305 2.62 -5.58 -6.26
C SER A 305 1.54 -5.49 -5.20
N ILE A 306 0.54 -6.37 -5.25
CA ILE A 306 -0.48 -6.46 -4.20
C ILE A 306 0.17 -6.75 -2.85
N ARG A 307 1.18 -7.63 -2.78
CA ARG A 307 1.94 -7.92 -1.54
C ARG A 307 2.64 -6.71 -0.92
N ARG A 308 2.81 -5.62 -1.68
CA ARG A 308 3.42 -4.35 -1.27
C ARG A 308 2.36 -3.28 -1.04
N SER A 309 1.18 -3.72 -0.59
CA SER A 309 -0.03 -2.91 -0.41
C SER A 309 0.21 -1.70 0.47
N LYS A 310 0.96 -1.85 1.56
CA LYS A 310 1.22 -0.80 2.53
C LYS A 310 2.02 0.33 1.91
N GLU A 311 3.10 0.01 1.22
CA GLU A 311 3.98 0.96 0.57
C GLU A 311 3.24 1.67 -0.58
N ILE A 312 2.55 0.92 -1.45
CA ILE A 312 1.74 1.48 -2.54
C ILE A 312 0.66 2.42 -2.00
N SER A 313 -0.06 2.03 -0.93
CA SER A 313 -1.11 2.86 -0.33
C SER A 313 -0.56 4.17 0.22
N ARG A 314 0.65 4.16 0.79
CA ARG A 314 1.32 5.40 1.24
C ARG A 314 1.73 6.28 0.08
N VAL A 315 2.27 5.71 -1.00
CA VAL A 315 2.56 6.48 -2.22
C VAL A 315 1.29 7.12 -2.78
N ILE A 316 0.18 6.37 -2.87
CA ILE A 316 -1.12 6.92 -3.29
C ILE A 316 -1.56 8.07 -2.38
N ALA A 317 -1.36 7.95 -1.06
CA ALA A 317 -1.67 9.02 -0.12
C ALA A 317 -0.82 10.29 -0.37
N HIS A 318 0.47 10.14 -0.70
CA HIS A 318 1.34 11.27 -1.06
C HIS A 318 0.93 11.92 -2.38
N PHE A 319 0.53 11.13 -3.39
CA PHE A 319 0.00 11.64 -4.66
C PHE A 319 -1.28 12.46 -4.41
N ARG A 320 -2.20 11.93 -3.62
CA ARG A 320 -3.42 12.66 -3.22
C ARG A 320 -3.09 13.94 -2.47
N GLN A 321 -2.14 13.91 -1.54
CA GLN A 321 -1.75 15.07 -0.75
C GLN A 321 -1.23 16.22 -1.63
N ALA A 322 -0.51 15.90 -2.70
CA ALA A 322 0.06 16.87 -3.61
C ALA A 322 -0.79 17.14 -4.86
N ASP A 323 -1.97 16.53 -4.97
CA ASP A 323 -2.87 16.62 -6.13
C ASP A 323 -2.20 16.18 -7.45
N TRP A 324 -1.35 15.14 -7.39
CA TRP A 324 -0.62 14.61 -8.54
C TRP A 324 -1.42 13.60 -9.36
N GLU A 325 -1.18 13.56 -10.67
CA GLU A 325 -1.87 12.64 -11.58
C GLU A 325 -1.32 11.21 -11.51
N LEU A 326 -2.01 10.33 -10.76
CA LEU A 326 -1.59 8.94 -10.60
C LEU A 326 -1.62 8.11 -11.91
N GLU A 327 -2.47 8.50 -12.87
CA GLU A 327 -2.72 7.74 -14.11
C GLU A 327 -1.45 7.58 -14.98
N HIS A 328 -0.55 8.56 -14.94
CA HIS A 328 0.68 8.52 -15.72
C HIS A 328 1.76 7.59 -15.13
N CYS A 329 1.75 7.41 -13.81
CA CYS A 329 2.79 6.64 -13.11
C CYS A 329 2.29 5.30 -12.57
N TRP A 330 0.99 4.98 -12.68
CA TRP A 330 0.39 3.80 -12.06
C TRP A 330 1.09 2.49 -12.44
N ASN A 331 1.32 2.28 -13.73
CA ASN A 331 2.02 1.10 -14.23
C ASN A 331 3.45 0.98 -13.68
N ASP A 332 4.18 2.10 -13.64
CA ASP A 332 5.57 2.12 -13.17
C ASP A 332 5.64 1.94 -11.65
N LEU A 333 4.65 2.47 -10.91
CA LEU A 333 4.45 2.21 -9.49
C LEU A 333 4.19 0.73 -9.20
N LEU A 334 3.43 0.04 -10.06
CA LEU A 334 3.22 -1.39 -9.92
C LEU A 334 4.48 -2.19 -10.30
N LYS A 335 5.25 -1.75 -11.30
CA LYS A 335 6.43 -2.49 -11.78
C LYS A 335 7.71 -2.24 -11.00
N THR A 336 7.84 -1.10 -10.33
CA THR A 336 9.07 -0.73 -9.62
C THR A 336 9.46 -1.81 -8.61
N GLY A 337 10.73 -2.21 -8.57
CA GLY A 337 11.25 -3.13 -7.55
C GLY A 337 11.58 -2.42 -6.23
N ASP A 338 11.71 -1.09 -6.26
CA ASP A 338 12.24 -0.27 -5.17
C ASP A 338 11.19 0.76 -4.69
N ILE A 339 10.05 0.23 -4.27
CA ILE A 339 8.91 1.03 -3.81
C ILE A 339 9.25 1.85 -2.56
N PHE A 340 10.19 1.39 -1.73
CA PHE A 340 10.60 2.07 -0.51
C PHE A 340 11.27 3.42 -0.80
N ASN A 341 12.21 3.46 -1.76
CA ASN A 341 12.83 4.72 -2.14
C ASN A 341 11.85 5.66 -2.87
N VAL A 342 10.89 5.12 -3.63
CA VAL A 342 9.78 5.89 -4.21
C VAL A 342 8.92 6.51 -3.12
N GLU A 343 8.52 5.75 -2.09
CA GLU A 343 7.76 6.25 -0.94
C GLU A 343 8.49 7.39 -0.24
N LEU A 344 9.78 7.20 0.09
CA LEU A 344 10.59 8.23 0.75
C LEU A 344 10.70 9.50 -0.10
N ALA A 345 10.96 9.35 -1.40
CA ALA A 345 11.04 10.48 -2.32
C ALA A 345 9.70 11.22 -2.43
N ALA A 346 8.60 10.48 -2.66
CA ALA A 346 7.26 11.03 -2.77
C ALA A 346 6.86 11.78 -1.49
N SER A 347 7.19 11.25 -0.30
CA SER A 347 6.89 11.89 0.99
C SER A 347 7.57 13.26 1.20
N LYS A 348 8.74 13.46 0.58
CA LYS A 348 9.45 14.75 0.58
C LYS A 348 8.92 15.66 -0.52
N LEU A 349 8.79 15.13 -1.72
CA LEU A 349 8.37 15.89 -2.91
C LEU A 349 6.93 16.40 -2.77
N CYS A 350 6.04 15.67 -2.09
CA CYS A 350 4.64 16.08 -1.90
C CYS A 350 4.48 17.31 -0.98
N GLN A 351 5.56 17.75 -0.33
CA GLN A 351 5.60 18.97 0.49
C GLN A 351 6.00 20.19 -0.34
N LEU A 352 6.39 19.99 -1.60
CA LEU A 352 6.82 21.02 -2.53
C LEU A 352 5.66 21.38 -3.47
N THR A 353 5.49 22.67 -3.74
CA THR A 353 4.61 23.16 -4.81
C THR A 353 5.33 23.04 -6.15
N LEU A 354 5.10 21.94 -6.84
CA LEU A 354 5.53 21.71 -8.22
C LEU A 354 4.40 22.12 -9.18
N ASP A 355 4.74 22.78 -10.29
CA ASP A 355 3.79 22.88 -11.40
C ASP A 355 3.68 21.54 -12.15
N SER A 356 2.66 21.39 -12.99
CA SER A 356 2.39 20.14 -13.72
C SER A 356 3.54 19.67 -14.61
N PHE A 357 4.35 20.60 -15.15
CA PHE A 357 5.49 20.24 -15.99
C PHE A 357 6.66 19.73 -15.14
N GLN A 358 6.94 20.41 -14.04
CA GLN A 358 7.97 20.02 -13.07
C GLN A 358 7.65 18.69 -12.40
N GLU A 359 6.40 18.53 -11.95
CA GLU A 359 5.88 17.27 -11.40
C GLU A 359 6.18 16.12 -12.35
N ARG A 360 5.77 16.25 -13.62
CA ARG A 360 5.95 15.20 -14.61
C ARG A 360 7.42 14.85 -14.82
N LEU A 361 8.30 15.85 -14.96
CA LEU A 361 9.73 15.60 -15.10
C LEU A 361 10.33 14.87 -13.89
N VAL A 362 9.95 15.27 -12.68
CA VAL A 362 10.46 14.69 -11.44
C VAL A 362 9.95 13.27 -11.25
N LEU A 363 8.66 13.04 -11.47
CA LEU A 363 8.05 11.71 -11.36
C LEU A 363 8.59 10.75 -12.43
N ASP A 364 8.70 11.19 -13.69
CA ASP A 364 9.30 10.39 -14.78
C ASP A 364 10.73 9.94 -14.41
N CYS A 365 11.55 10.85 -13.87
CA CYS A 365 12.90 10.54 -13.39
C CYS A 365 12.87 9.57 -12.20
N LEU A 366 12.01 9.83 -11.21
CA LEU A 366 11.88 9.02 -10.00
C LEU A 366 11.52 7.57 -10.32
N PHE A 367 10.56 7.33 -11.22
CA PHE A 367 10.17 5.98 -11.60
C PHE A 367 11.16 5.30 -12.55
N ALA A 368 11.93 6.06 -13.34
CA ALA A 368 13.00 5.51 -14.17
C ALA A 368 14.20 4.99 -13.35
N VAL A 369 14.56 5.67 -12.25
CA VAL A 369 15.71 5.34 -11.40
C VAL A 369 15.38 5.42 -9.89
N PRO A 370 14.47 4.57 -9.39
CA PRO A 370 13.91 4.70 -8.05
C PRO A 370 14.93 4.57 -6.92
N HIS A 371 16.02 3.84 -7.12
CA HIS A 371 17.10 3.67 -6.15
C HIS A 371 17.87 4.97 -5.82
N TYR A 372 17.75 6.01 -6.67
CA TYR A 372 18.26 7.35 -6.40
C TYR A 372 17.17 8.32 -5.91
N GLY A 373 15.98 7.83 -5.57
CA GLY A 373 14.82 8.66 -5.20
C GLY A 373 15.11 9.68 -4.10
N VAL A 374 15.90 9.31 -3.09
CA VAL A 374 16.29 10.23 -2.00
C VAL A 374 17.14 11.40 -2.52
N ASN A 375 18.12 11.12 -3.39
CA ASN A 375 19.01 12.14 -3.95
C ASN A 375 18.24 13.05 -4.92
N ILE A 376 17.34 12.48 -5.72
CA ILE A 376 16.44 13.24 -6.60
C ILE A 376 15.58 14.19 -5.76
N ALA A 377 14.89 13.67 -4.74
CA ALA A 377 14.01 14.48 -3.89
C ALA A 377 14.76 15.61 -3.18
N GLU A 378 15.96 15.34 -2.67
CA GLU A 378 16.79 16.36 -2.01
C GLU A 378 17.29 17.42 -3.00
N GLY A 379 17.76 17.00 -4.18
CA GLY A 379 18.17 17.94 -5.23
C GLY A 379 17.04 18.87 -5.67
N VAL A 380 15.83 18.32 -5.88
CA VAL A 380 14.64 19.10 -6.22
C VAL A 380 14.26 20.06 -5.09
N TYR A 381 14.27 19.58 -3.84
CA TYR A 381 14.00 20.40 -2.65
C TYR A 381 14.97 21.59 -2.55
N ILE A 382 16.26 21.38 -2.74
CA ILE A 382 17.29 22.42 -2.70
C ILE A 382 17.08 23.47 -3.79
N LEU A 383 16.78 23.04 -5.02
CA LEU A 383 16.52 23.96 -6.12
C LEU A 383 15.28 24.83 -5.88
N ILE A 384 14.18 24.24 -5.42
CA ILE A 384 12.90 24.93 -5.21
C ILE A 384 12.96 25.86 -4.00
N SER A 385 13.69 25.46 -2.96
CA SER A 385 13.90 26.31 -1.78
C SER A 385 14.79 27.52 -2.07
N SER A 386 15.42 27.59 -3.24
CA SER A 386 16.20 28.75 -3.67
C SER A 386 15.31 29.84 -4.27
N SER A 387 15.64 31.11 -4.04
CA SER A 387 14.80 32.25 -4.44
C SER A 387 14.60 32.43 -5.95
N HIS A 388 15.35 31.70 -6.79
CA HIS A 388 15.37 31.86 -8.25
C HIS A 388 15.38 30.48 -8.93
N PHE A 389 14.25 29.81 -8.98
CA PHE A 389 14.12 28.51 -9.66
C PHE A 389 14.21 28.66 -11.19
N ASP A 390 14.88 27.72 -11.87
CA ASP A 390 15.00 27.67 -13.36
C ASP A 390 14.82 26.21 -13.79
N GLU A 391 13.90 25.95 -14.71
CA GLU A 391 13.62 24.63 -15.25
C GLU A 391 14.86 23.96 -15.88
N LYS A 392 15.77 24.75 -16.46
CA LYS A 392 17.00 24.19 -17.04
C LYS A 392 17.93 23.66 -15.96
N ASP A 393 17.88 24.22 -14.75
CA ASP A 393 18.62 23.68 -13.59
C ASP A 393 17.97 22.41 -13.08
N LEU A 394 16.64 22.36 -13.03
CA LEU A 394 15.92 21.13 -12.71
C LEU A 394 16.31 19.99 -13.67
N ARG A 395 16.31 20.25 -14.98
CA ARG A 395 16.71 19.25 -15.99
C ARG A 395 18.14 18.77 -15.78
N ALA A 396 19.08 19.69 -15.56
CA ALA A 396 20.48 19.33 -15.31
C ALA A 396 20.62 18.43 -14.06
N VAL A 397 19.87 18.70 -13.00
CA VAL A 397 19.84 17.87 -11.78
C VAL A 397 19.24 16.50 -12.03
N LEU A 398 18.14 16.42 -12.76
CA LEU A 398 17.46 15.15 -13.09
C LEU A 398 18.21 14.29 -14.12
N GLU A 399 19.10 14.88 -14.92
CA GLU A 399 19.99 14.14 -15.85
C GLU A 399 21.08 13.34 -15.14
N VAL A 400 21.38 13.66 -13.87
CA VAL A 400 22.40 12.96 -13.05
C VAL A 400 21.86 12.54 -11.68
N PRO A 401 20.89 11.61 -11.63
CA PRO A 401 20.14 11.27 -10.41
C PRO A 401 21.00 10.89 -9.20
N GLU A 402 22.10 10.16 -9.41
CA GLU A 402 23.04 9.74 -8.36
C GLU A 402 23.62 10.94 -7.59
N HIS A 403 23.80 12.07 -8.26
CA HIS A 403 24.45 13.27 -7.71
C HIS A 403 23.53 14.49 -7.74
N ALA A 404 22.20 14.27 -7.84
CA ALA A 404 21.21 15.32 -7.95
C ALA A 404 21.32 16.35 -6.80
N GLU A 405 21.46 15.89 -5.56
CA GLU A 405 21.68 16.73 -4.37
C GLU A 405 22.93 17.61 -4.52
N ALA A 406 24.11 17.00 -4.76
CA ALA A 406 25.38 17.72 -4.86
C ALA A 406 25.39 18.75 -6.01
N LEU A 407 24.77 18.40 -7.14
CA LEU A 407 24.64 19.30 -8.28
C LEU A 407 23.70 20.48 -7.97
N ALA A 408 22.56 20.21 -7.32
CA ALA A 408 21.64 21.25 -6.89
C ALA A 408 22.31 22.25 -5.92
N GLU A 409 23.07 21.77 -4.93
CA GLU A 409 23.84 22.62 -4.03
C GLU A 409 24.85 23.50 -4.78
N GLY A 410 25.58 22.90 -5.74
CA GLY A 410 26.53 23.63 -6.58
C GLY A 410 25.86 24.70 -7.43
N ILE A 411 24.73 24.39 -8.06
CA ILE A 411 23.94 25.36 -8.85
C ILE A 411 23.47 26.51 -7.96
N VAL A 412 22.87 26.22 -6.80
CA VAL A 412 22.37 27.24 -5.87
C VAL A 412 23.51 28.13 -5.38
N LEU A 413 24.69 27.57 -5.09
CA LEU A 413 25.86 28.35 -4.72
C LEU A 413 26.34 29.25 -5.86
N ALA A 414 26.42 28.72 -7.08
CA ALA A 414 26.91 29.46 -8.25
C ALA A 414 25.97 30.60 -8.65
N ARG A 415 24.66 30.44 -8.48
CA ARG A 415 23.65 31.48 -8.70
C ARG A 415 23.84 32.73 -7.85
N LYS A 416 24.59 32.64 -6.74
CA LYS A 416 24.95 33.80 -5.93
C LYS A 416 25.97 34.73 -6.64
N SER A 417 26.56 34.31 -7.77
CA SER A 417 27.37 35.17 -8.63
C SER A 417 26.48 35.89 -9.66
N SER A 418 26.78 37.17 -9.92
CA SER A 418 26.08 37.99 -10.91
C SER A 418 26.25 37.49 -12.35
N ASN A 419 27.26 36.66 -12.61
CA ASN A 419 27.60 36.16 -13.96
C ASN A 419 27.08 34.74 -14.21
N TYR A 420 26.24 34.23 -13.31
CA TYR A 420 25.63 32.92 -13.47
C TYR A 420 24.83 32.84 -14.77
N ASN A 421 25.18 31.86 -15.62
CA ASN A 421 24.59 31.65 -16.94
C ASN A 421 24.67 30.17 -17.34
N THR A 422 24.24 29.86 -18.57
CA THR A 422 24.26 28.48 -19.09
C THR A 422 25.67 27.88 -19.13
N GLU A 423 26.71 28.65 -19.43
CA GLU A 423 28.08 28.11 -19.42
C GLU A 423 28.55 27.73 -18.01
N THR A 424 28.11 28.48 -17.01
CA THR A 424 28.42 28.24 -15.60
C THR A 424 27.77 26.94 -15.13
N ARG A 425 26.49 26.77 -15.46
CA ARG A 425 25.79 25.50 -15.23
C ARG A 425 26.50 24.33 -15.88
N ASN A 426 26.86 24.47 -17.16
CA ASN A 426 27.56 23.42 -17.91
C ASN A 426 28.93 23.09 -17.29
N PHE A 427 29.65 24.08 -16.79
CA PHE A 427 30.92 23.88 -16.09
C PHE A 427 30.75 23.04 -14.81
N ILE A 428 29.76 23.38 -13.98
CA ILE A 428 29.51 22.68 -12.70
C ILE A 428 28.97 21.26 -12.96
N SER A 429 28.16 21.10 -14.01
CA SER A 429 27.54 19.83 -14.40
C SER A 429 28.53 18.82 -15.01
N GLN A 430 29.74 19.24 -15.38
CA GLN A 430 30.76 18.32 -15.94
C GLN A 430 31.33 17.33 -14.91
N ALA A 431 31.26 17.64 -13.61
CA ALA A 431 31.63 16.70 -12.55
C ALA A 431 30.65 16.81 -11.37
N PRO A 432 29.43 16.24 -11.51
CA PRO A 432 28.32 16.45 -10.58
C PRO A 432 28.65 16.12 -9.12
N ALA A 433 29.43 15.06 -8.88
CA ALA A 433 29.87 14.66 -7.55
C ALA A 433 30.68 15.74 -6.80
N PHE A 434 31.27 16.68 -7.53
CA PHE A 434 32.12 17.76 -7.00
C PHE A 434 31.53 19.14 -7.28
N ALA A 435 30.26 19.21 -7.68
CA ALA A 435 29.60 20.43 -8.14
C ALA A 435 29.69 21.59 -7.13
N LEU A 436 29.49 21.34 -5.83
CA LEU A 436 29.64 22.37 -4.80
C LEU A 436 31.05 22.98 -4.75
N GLY A 437 32.09 22.13 -4.87
CA GLY A 437 33.48 22.57 -4.92
C GLY A 437 33.77 23.37 -6.19
N LEU A 438 33.29 22.89 -7.33
CA LEU A 438 33.40 23.60 -8.62
C LEU A 438 32.71 24.97 -8.57
N ALA A 439 31.51 25.06 -8.00
CA ALA A 439 30.78 26.31 -7.83
C ALA A 439 31.52 27.30 -6.92
N SER A 440 32.16 26.79 -5.86
CA SER A 440 32.99 27.62 -4.96
C SER A 440 34.21 28.20 -5.70
N VAL A 441 34.90 27.38 -6.48
CA VAL A 441 36.03 27.84 -7.32
C VAL A 441 35.53 28.84 -8.36
N TYR A 442 34.42 28.54 -9.05
CA TYR A 442 33.82 29.44 -10.02
C TYR A 442 33.55 30.82 -9.42
N LYS A 443 32.94 30.89 -8.24
CA LYS A 443 32.66 32.16 -7.55
C LYS A 443 33.94 32.96 -7.30
N LEU A 444 35.03 32.29 -6.90
CA LEU A 444 36.33 32.95 -6.69
C LEU A 444 36.97 33.42 -8.00
N LEU A 445 36.91 32.60 -9.05
CA LEU A 445 37.37 32.99 -10.39
C LEU A 445 36.59 34.21 -10.91
N ASP A 446 35.29 34.25 -10.65
CA ASP A 446 34.40 35.32 -11.08
C ASP A 446 34.68 36.63 -10.32
N LEU A 447 34.79 36.57 -9.00
CA LEU A 447 35.17 37.71 -8.15
C LEU A 447 36.52 38.32 -8.55
N THR A 448 37.47 37.48 -8.96
CA THR A 448 38.80 37.91 -9.39
C THR A 448 38.89 38.25 -10.87
N GLN A 449 37.79 38.12 -11.63
CA GLN A 449 37.72 38.33 -13.08
C GLN A 449 38.69 37.43 -13.89
N LEU A 450 39.00 36.26 -13.34
CA LEU A 450 39.82 35.21 -13.96
C LEU A 450 38.99 34.03 -14.48
N ASN A 451 37.68 34.19 -14.54
CA ASN A 451 36.74 33.20 -15.02
C ASN A 451 36.75 33.12 -16.57
N THR A 452 37.72 32.38 -17.11
CA THR A 452 37.89 32.14 -18.55
C THR A 452 37.62 30.66 -18.86
N SER A 453 37.52 30.31 -20.15
CA SER A 453 37.45 28.89 -20.53
C SER A 453 38.71 28.13 -20.11
N GLU A 454 39.88 28.75 -20.17
CA GLU A 454 41.16 28.15 -19.80
C GLU A 454 41.25 27.88 -18.30
N SER A 455 40.89 28.85 -17.44
CA SER A 455 40.90 28.65 -15.99
C SER A 455 39.90 27.58 -15.56
N ARG A 456 38.69 27.59 -16.15
CA ARG A 456 37.71 26.51 -15.97
C ARG A 456 38.28 25.15 -16.39
N GLY A 457 38.99 25.08 -17.52
CA GLY A 457 39.66 23.86 -17.99
C GLY A 457 40.71 23.32 -16.99
N LEU A 458 41.50 24.21 -16.37
CA LEU A 458 42.43 23.82 -15.31
C LEU A 458 41.71 23.22 -14.10
N VAL A 459 40.64 23.86 -13.63
CA VAL A 459 39.87 23.37 -12.47
C VAL A 459 39.26 21.99 -12.77
N LEU A 460 38.70 21.80 -13.96
CA LEU A 460 38.09 20.55 -14.38
C LEU A 460 39.11 19.39 -14.48
N SER A 461 40.36 19.68 -14.84
CA SER A 461 41.43 18.67 -14.89
C SER A 461 41.68 17.99 -13.53
N ARG A 462 41.26 18.63 -12.42
CA ARG A 462 41.34 18.09 -11.06
C ARG A 462 40.04 18.34 -10.27
N SER A 463 38.89 18.04 -10.89
CA SER A 463 37.56 18.30 -10.31
C SER A 463 37.35 17.69 -8.92
N SER A 464 37.92 16.51 -8.65
CA SER A 464 37.84 15.84 -7.33
C SER A 464 38.47 16.62 -6.17
N GLU A 465 39.30 17.61 -6.48
CA GLU A 465 39.96 18.47 -5.51
C GLU A 465 39.39 19.89 -5.48
N ALA A 466 38.30 20.15 -6.20
CA ALA A 466 37.74 21.49 -6.36
C ALA A 466 37.45 22.19 -5.02
N SER A 467 36.98 21.45 -4.00
CA SER A 467 36.74 22.02 -2.66
C SER A 467 38.04 22.46 -1.97
N VAL A 468 39.14 21.73 -2.18
CA VAL A 468 40.47 22.11 -1.66
C VAL A 468 41.03 23.28 -2.47
N ALA A 469 40.83 23.27 -3.78
CA ALA A 469 41.21 24.37 -4.66
C ALA A 469 40.52 25.67 -4.24
N ALA A 470 39.21 25.65 -3.97
CA ALA A 470 38.47 26.82 -3.50
C ALA A 470 39.10 27.41 -2.22
N LEU A 471 39.44 26.57 -1.25
CA LEU A 471 40.08 27.01 -0.01
C LEU A 471 41.47 27.62 -0.25
N ILE A 472 42.28 26.99 -1.11
CA ILE A 472 43.62 27.50 -1.47
C ILE A 472 43.51 28.86 -2.15
N LEU A 473 42.61 28.98 -3.13
CA LEU A 473 42.40 30.20 -3.91
C LEU A 473 41.85 31.33 -3.07
N GLN A 474 40.93 31.04 -2.14
CA GLN A 474 40.43 32.06 -1.21
C GLN A 474 41.56 32.65 -0.38
N ARG A 475 42.40 31.81 0.21
CA ARG A 475 43.55 32.25 1.02
C ARG A 475 44.60 33.00 0.21
N MET A 476 44.80 32.60 -1.06
CA MET A 476 45.63 33.35 -1.98
C MET A 476 45.03 34.73 -2.28
N SER A 477 43.71 34.82 -2.43
CA SER A 477 43.01 36.09 -2.60
C SER A 477 43.16 37.00 -1.39
N GLU A 478 43.04 36.46 -0.18
CA GLU A 478 43.23 37.20 1.09
C GLU A 478 44.64 37.78 1.25
N ASN A 479 45.62 37.28 0.49
CA ASN A 479 47.03 37.70 0.56
C ASN A 479 47.54 38.30 -0.76
N ASN A 480 46.62 38.80 -1.60
CA ASN A 480 46.90 39.47 -2.87
C ASN A 480 47.68 38.62 -3.91
N LEU A 481 47.71 37.29 -3.76
CA LEU A 481 48.32 36.36 -4.73
C LEU A 481 47.35 35.90 -5.81
N PHE A 482 46.06 36.17 -5.59
CA PHE A 482 44.96 35.80 -6.47
C PHE A 482 43.90 36.90 -6.45
N ASN A 483 44.17 38.01 -7.16
CA ASN A 483 43.29 39.18 -7.23
C ASN A 483 43.30 39.76 -8.67
N LYS A 484 42.19 40.39 -9.07
CA LYS A 484 42.00 41.11 -10.33
C LYS A 484 43.11 42.13 -10.60
N GLU A 485 43.55 42.86 -9.56
CA GLU A 485 44.52 43.95 -9.70
C GLU A 485 45.95 43.46 -9.90
N TYR A 486 46.21 42.17 -9.67
CA TYR A 486 47.55 41.61 -9.71
C TYR A 486 47.77 40.84 -11.02
N SER A 487 48.71 41.31 -11.84
CA SER A 487 48.96 40.78 -13.19
C SER A 487 49.39 39.31 -13.21
N GLU A 488 49.97 38.81 -12.12
CA GLU A 488 50.45 37.43 -12.04
C GLU A 488 49.37 36.44 -11.59
N SER A 489 48.17 36.88 -11.18
CA SER A 489 47.15 36.01 -10.59
C SER A 489 46.77 34.81 -11.46
N TYR A 490 46.64 35.02 -12.78
CA TYR A 490 46.39 33.91 -13.71
C TYR A 490 47.60 32.96 -13.82
N GLY A 491 48.82 33.50 -13.84
CA GLY A 491 50.06 32.72 -13.81
C GLY A 491 50.19 31.88 -12.53
N ASN A 492 49.84 32.46 -11.39
CA ASN A 492 49.80 31.78 -10.11
C ASN A 492 48.80 30.62 -10.10
N LEU A 493 47.57 30.85 -10.61
CA LEU A 493 46.59 29.79 -10.80
C LEU A 493 47.15 28.65 -11.66
N LYS A 494 47.73 28.98 -12.82
CA LYS A 494 48.31 27.98 -13.72
C LYS A 494 49.41 27.16 -13.02
N ARG A 495 50.33 27.82 -12.31
CA ARG A 495 51.42 27.16 -11.56
C ARG A 495 50.89 26.25 -10.46
N LEU A 496 49.81 26.60 -9.76
CA LEU A 496 49.21 25.71 -8.75
C LEU A 496 48.80 24.37 -9.36
N TYR A 497 48.16 24.41 -10.53
CA TYR A 497 47.65 23.22 -11.20
C TYR A 497 48.78 22.42 -11.86
N GLU A 498 49.69 23.08 -12.58
CA GLU A 498 50.84 22.45 -13.24
C GLU A 498 51.78 21.76 -12.24
N ASN A 499 52.09 22.43 -11.12
CA ASN A 499 52.95 21.90 -10.07
C ASN A 499 52.22 20.95 -9.10
N LYS A 500 50.97 20.60 -9.39
CA LYS A 500 50.13 19.71 -8.59
C LYS A 500 49.94 20.12 -7.12
N LEU A 501 50.03 21.42 -6.83
CA LEU A 501 49.92 21.97 -5.48
C LEU A 501 48.48 22.02 -4.93
N ILE A 502 47.47 21.80 -5.78
CA ILE A 502 46.10 21.59 -5.30
C ILE A 502 46.07 20.28 -4.49
N GLY A 503 45.96 20.40 -3.17
CA GLY A 503 46.02 19.27 -2.26
C GLY A 503 46.06 19.67 -0.79
N ARG A 504 45.65 18.75 0.09
CA ARG A 504 45.54 19.02 1.54
C ARG A 504 46.86 19.42 2.18
N ARG A 505 47.99 18.88 1.71
CA ARG A 505 49.33 19.19 2.24
C ARG A 505 49.71 20.64 1.98
N PHE A 506 49.52 21.12 0.76
CA PHE A 506 49.77 22.50 0.41
C PHE A 506 48.81 23.44 1.13
N SER A 507 47.51 23.09 1.20
CA SER A 507 46.55 23.84 2.01
C SER A 507 46.98 23.93 3.48
N GLY A 508 47.51 22.85 4.07
CA GLY A 508 48.07 22.88 5.42
C GLY A 508 49.28 23.81 5.55
N LEU A 509 50.25 23.67 4.65
CA LEU A 509 51.44 24.53 4.59
C LEU A 509 51.06 26.01 4.44
N GLN A 510 50.10 26.32 3.56
CA GLN A 510 49.58 27.67 3.38
C GLN A 510 49.02 28.22 4.70
N THR A 511 48.24 27.45 5.46
CA THR A 511 47.76 27.89 6.79
C THR A 511 48.92 28.25 7.70
N THR A 512 49.93 27.40 7.80
CA THR A 512 51.10 27.61 8.67
C THR A 512 51.88 28.87 8.26
N LEU A 513 52.05 29.09 6.95
CA LEU A 513 52.71 30.28 6.44
C LEU A 513 51.89 31.54 6.65
N LEU A 514 50.56 31.46 6.57
CA LEU A 514 49.66 32.59 6.84
C LEU A 514 49.73 33.03 8.31
N GLU A 515 49.69 32.07 9.24
CA GLU A 515 49.81 32.33 10.67
C GLU A 515 51.14 33.02 11.00
N ALA A 516 52.22 32.61 10.32
CA ALA A 516 53.54 33.23 10.44
C ALA A 516 53.72 34.52 9.62
N LYS A 517 52.71 34.96 8.84
CA LYS A 517 52.75 36.10 7.91
C LYS A 517 53.86 35.98 6.83
N LEU A 518 54.15 34.76 6.40
CA LEU A 518 55.16 34.44 5.38
C LEU A 518 54.55 34.04 4.04
N PHE A 519 53.23 34.01 3.89
CA PHE A 519 52.59 33.65 2.62
C PHE A 519 52.47 34.85 1.67
N ASN A 520 53.54 35.14 0.92
CA ASN A 520 53.65 36.24 -0.06
C ASN A 520 54.15 35.71 -1.43
N GLN A 521 54.25 36.59 -2.44
CA GLN A 521 54.55 36.18 -3.83
C GLN A 521 55.92 35.51 -3.95
N SER A 522 56.97 36.12 -3.36
CA SER A 522 58.33 35.56 -3.38
C SER A 522 58.38 34.15 -2.80
N ASN A 523 57.70 33.92 -1.68
CA ASN A 523 57.66 32.59 -1.06
C ASN A 523 56.77 31.62 -1.84
N PHE A 524 55.70 32.10 -2.49
CA PHE A 524 54.89 31.29 -3.40
C PHE A 524 55.67 30.84 -4.64
N ASP A 525 56.54 31.69 -5.18
CA ASP A 525 57.41 31.36 -6.31
C ASP A 525 58.37 30.23 -5.94
N LEU A 526 59.03 30.34 -4.78
CA LEU A 526 59.92 29.30 -4.24
C LEU A 526 59.18 27.99 -3.93
N LEU A 527 57.94 28.07 -3.45
CA LEU A 527 57.07 26.90 -3.24
C LEU A 527 56.76 26.18 -4.55
N CYS A 528 56.49 26.93 -5.61
CA CYS A 528 56.24 26.36 -6.93
C CYS A 528 57.49 25.71 -7.52
N GLU A 529 58.68 26.28 -7.32
CA GLU A 529 59.95 25.69 -7.75
C GLU A 529 60.26 24.39 -7.02
N ASN A 530 59.86 24.28 -5.75
CA ASN A 530 60.11 23.12 -4.88
C ASN A 530 58.86 22.25 -4.67
N ALA A 531 57.91 22.28 -5.60
CA ALA A 531 56.60 21.66 -5.41
C ALA A 531 56.64 20.15 -5.16
N GLU A 532 57.61 19.43 -5.74
CA GLU A 532 57.81 18.00 -5.52
C GLU A 532 58.10 17.65 -4.05
N HIS A 533 58.66 18.61 -3.30
CA HIS A 533 58.99 18.50 -1.88
C HIS A 533 57.95 19.16 -0.97
N CYS A 534 56.78 19.54 -1.49
CA CYS A 534 55.73 20.21 -0.72
C CYS A 534 55.34 19.45 0.57
N LYS A 535 55.39 18.12 0.56
CA LYS A 535 55.15 17.31 1.76
C LYS A 535 56.17 17.60 2.85
N ASP A 536 57.46 17.52 2.51
CA ASP A 536 58.54 17.67 3.48
C ASP A 536 58.62 19.13 3.96
N LEU A 537 58.36 20.09 3.07
CA LEU A 537 58.21 21.50 3.42
C LEU A 537 57.03 21.77 4.37
N ALA A 538 55.88 21.13 4.16
CA ALA A 538 54.72 21.24 5.04
C ALA A 538 55.01 20.69 6.45
N GLU A 539 55.64 19.51 6.53
CA GLU A 539 56.04 18.90 7.80
C GLU A 539 57.09 19.76 8.52
N ALA A 540 58.12 20.22 7.80
CA ALA A 540 59.18 21.07 8.32
C ALA A 540 58.65 22.41 8.86
N SER A 541 57.79 23.07 8.09
CA SER A 541 57.17 24.34 8.49
C SER A 541 56.29 24.17 9.72
N SER A 542 55.56 23.05 9.82
CA SER A 542 54.76 22.73 11.01
C SER A 542 55.63 22.53 12.25
N ILE A 543 56.78 21.84 12.12
CA ILE A 543 57.75 21.66 13.21
C ILE A 543 58.28 23.01 13.69
N LEU A 544 58.73 23.86 12.76
CA LEU A 544 59.24 25.19 13.09
C LEU A 544 58.15 26.07 13.74
N ALA A 545 56.93 26.05 13.21
CA ALA A 545 55.81 26.82 13.74
C ALA A 545 55.45 26.39 15.17
N SER A 546 55.44 25.09 15.46
CA SER A 546 55.14 24.56 16.80
C SER A 546 56.11 25.02 17.90
N LYS A 547 57.29 25.53 17.51
CA LYS A 547 58.33 26.04 18.40
C LYS A 547 58.57 27.55 18.22
N ASP A 548 57.64 28.26 17.56
CA ASP A 548 57.72 29.69 17.24
C ASP A 548 59.01 30.10 16.50
N LYS A 549 59.55 29.17 15.70
CA LYS A 549 60.80 29.35 14.95
C LYS A 549 60.57 29.52 13.45
N LEU A 550 59.33 29.55 12.98
CA LEU A 550 59.03 29.76 11.57
C LEU A 550 59.19 31.24 11.21
N THR A 551 60.42 31.63 10.85
CA THR A 551 60.79 32.98 10.39
C THR A 551 61.17 32.93 8.91
N GLN A 552 61.23 34.09 8.23
CA GLN A 552 61.62 34.17 6.82
C GLN A 552 62.98 33.50 6.55
N SER A 553 64.00 33.78 7.36
CA SER A 553 65.34 33.18 7.19
C SER A 553 65.33 31.66 7.37
N ASN A 554 64.55 31.14 8.33
CA ASN A 554 64.44 29.70 8.50
C ASN A 554 63.65 29.05 7.37
N LEU A 555 62.64 29.74 6.82
CA LEU A 555 61.87 29.26 5.68
C LEU A 555 62.73 29.21 4.40
N GLU A 556 63.58 30.21 4.17
CA GLU A 556 64.57 30.22 3.06
C GLU A 556 65.52 29.02 3.15
N LEU A 557 66.03 28.70 4.35
CA LEU A 557 66.85 27.50 4.58
C LEU A 557 66.11 26.19 4.27
N LEU A 558 64.79 26.14 4.50
CA LEU A 558 63.97 24.99 4.12
C LEU A 558 63.88 24.88 2.59
N PHE A 559 63.75 25.99 1.85
CA PHE A 559 63.73 25.96 0.38
C PHE A 559 65.08 25.56 -0.21
N GLU A 560 66.19 26.05 0.32
CA GLU A 560 67.55 25.65 -0.10
C GLU A 560 67.80 24.15 0.06
N ASN A 561 67.10 23.50 0.99
CA ASN A 561 67.24 22.09 1.32
C ASN A 561 65.90 21.35 1.27
N ALA A 562 65.06 21.64 0.27
CA ALA A 562 63.67 21.20 0.23
C ALA A 562 63.47 19.68 0.39
N ALA A 563 64.35 18.86 -0.20
CA ALA A 563 64.32 17.40 -0.08
C ALA A 563 64.58 16.89 1.37
N ASP A 564 65.35 17.64 2.15
CA ASP A 564 65.73 17.33 3.53
C ASP A 564 65.11 18.32 4.54
N ALA A 565 64.09 19.09 4.12
CA ALA A 565 63.52 20.19 4.89
C ALA A 565 63.13 19.79 6.32
N LYS A 566 62.61 18.57 6.49
CA LYS A 566 62.25 18.03 7.81
C LYS A 566 63.45 17.90 8.75
N ASN A 567 64.58 17.40 8.26
CA ASN A 567 65.80 17.26 9.05
C ASN A 567 66.36 18.64 9.41
N VAL A 568 66.34 19.58 8.45
CA VAL A 568 66.74 20.97 8.67
C VAL A 568 65.89 21.62 9.76
N ALA A 569 64.56 21.46 9.71
CA ALA A 569 63.66 21.97 10.74
C ALA A 569 63.95 21.40 12.13
N SER A 570 64.24 20.09 12.24
CA SER A 570 64.64 19.47 13.52
C SER A 570 65.95 20.05 14.06
N ILE A 571 66.96 20.25 13.21
CA ILE A 571 68.25 20.86 13.60
C ILE A 571 68.06 22.30 14.08
N LEU A 572 67.31 23.12 13.32
CA LEU A 572 66.98 24.51 13.70
C LEU A 572 66.18 24.57 15.01
N CYS A 573 65.42 23.52 15.30
CA CYS A 573 64.72 23.34 16.55
C CYS A 573 65.58 22.82 17.70
N GLY A 574 66.85 22.46 17.47
CA GLY A 574 67.79 21.95 18.47
C GLY A 574 67.68 20.45 18.75
N GLU A 575 67.06 19.68 17.86
CA GLU A 575 67.00 18.21 17.98
C GLU A 575 68.28 17.58 17.42
N GLU A 576 68.95 16.73 18.21
CA GLU A 576 70.10 15.96 17.74
C GLU A 576 69.66 14.95 16.66
N LEU A 577 70.39 14.93 15.54
CA LEU A 577 70.18 13.97 14.45
C LEU A 577 70.22 12.54 15.01
N GLN A 578 69.09 11.85 15.03
CA GLN A 578 69.09 10.40 15.21
C GLN A 578 69.74 9.78 13.98
N SER A 579 71.04 9.47 14.08
CA SER A 579 71.75 8.76 13.02
C SER A 579 70.98 7.49 12.67
N LYS A 580 70.53 7.38 11.41
CA LYS A 580 70.03 6.13 10.85
C LYS A 580 71.16 5.12 10.95
N GLN A 581 71.16 4.27 11.98
CA GLN A 581 72.07 3.13 12.00
C GLN A 581 71.81 2.29 10.74
N PRO A 582 72.84 1.95 9.95
CA PRO A 582 72.66 1.09 8.81
C PRO A 582 72.22 -0.27 9.34
N LYS A 583 71.10 -0.79 8.80
CA LYS A 583 70.70 -2.19 8.99
C LYS A 583 71.83 -3.06 8.45
N HIS A 584 72.74 -3.48 9.33
CA HIS A 584 73.72 -4.50 9.03
C HIS A 584 72.98 -5.79 8.69
N ALA A 585 73.14 -6.22 7.45
CA ALA A 585 72.84 -7.57 7.01
C ALA A 585 73.55 -8.58 7.93
N LYS A 586 72.78 -9.45 8.58
CA LYS A 586 73.31 -10.66 9.21
C LYS A 586 73.33 -11.77 8.16
N LEU A 587 74.53 -12.09 7.72
CA LEU A 587 74.89 -13.23 6.90
C LEU A 587 75.95 -14.01 7.70
N ARG A 588 75.58 -15.22 8.15
CA ARG A 588 76.42 -16.39 8.53
C ARG A 588 75.46 -17.52 8.92
N ASP A 589 75.32 -18.56 8.09
CA ASP A 589 76.13 -19.80 8.05
C ASP A 589 75.94 -20.63 9.32
N ALA A 590 75.66 -21.94 9.34
CA ALA A 590 75.53 -23.01 8.34
C ALA A 590 75.00 -24.27 9.07
N PHE A 591 74.81 -25.36 8.30
CA PHE A 591 74.67 -26.80 8.68
C PHE A 591 73.27 -27.46 8.57
N PHE A 592 73.11 -28.18 7.45
CA PHE A 592 72.18 -29.28 7.10
C PHE A 592 72.35 -30.54 7.99
N PRO A 593 71.60 -31.68 7.79
CA PRO A 593 70.36 -31.94 7.03
C PRO A 593 69.31 -32.81 7.78
N ALA A 594 68.09 -32.96 7.23
CA ALA A 594 67.43 -34.25 6.92
C ALA A 594 65.88 -34.18 6.90
N ASP A 595 65.32 -34.74 5.83
CA ASP A 595 64.00 -35.35 5.60
C ASP A 595 62.91 -35.35 6.69
N SER A 596 61.69 -34.97 6.30
CA SER A 596 60.56 -35.90 6.03
C SER A 596 59.17 -35.31 6.31
N SER A 597 58.26 -35.60 5.37
CA SER A 597 56.82 -35.89 5.55
C SER A 597 55.84 -34.86 6.14
N LYS A 598 54.89 -34.48 5.26
CA LYS A 598 53.42 -34.63 5.35
C LYS A 598 52.57 -33.88 6.40
N SER A 599 51.36 -33.61 5.90
CA SER A 599 50.02 -33.47 6.50
C SER A 599 49.62 -32.13 7.11
N ASP A 600 48.66 -31.51 6.41
CA ASP A 600 47.27 -31.29 6.87
C ASP A 600 47.07 -30.96 8.34
N SER A 601 46.59 -29.75 8.60
CA SER A 601 45.23 -29.54 9.13
C SER A 601 45.04 -28.05 9.41
N SER A 602 44.08 -27.47 8.69
CA SER A 602 43.45 -26.20 9.01
C SER A 602 42.20 -26.52 9.81
N ASP A 603 42.16 -26.12 11.08
CA ASP A 603 40.95 -25.90 11.86
C ASP A 603 41.34 -25.05 13.09
N GLU A 604 40.72 -23.88 13.22
CA GLU A 604 40.02 -23.42 14.42
C GLU A 604 39.48 -21.99 14.22
N GLU A 605 38.17 -21.92 14.04
CA GLU A 605 37.19 -21.29 14.94
C GLU A 605 37.61 -20.01 15.69
N LEU A 606 36.96 -18.86 15.49
CA LEU A 606 35.61 -18.38 15.88
C LEU A 606 35.70 -17.34 17.01
N ASP A 607 35.10 -16.19 16.71
CA ASP A 607 34.27 -15.33 17.56
C ASP A 607 34.78 -14.79 18.91
N LYS A 608 34.82 -13.45 19.00
CA LYS A 608 33.72 -12.72 19.65
C LYS A 608 33.83 -11.19 19.57
N GLU A 609 32.73 -10.61 19.08
CA GLU A 609 32.00 -9.45 19.58
C GLU A 609 32.74 -8.33 20.33
N ARG A 610 32.60 -7.09 19.83
CA ARG A 610 32.18 -5.95 20.67
C ARG A 610 31.55 -4.80 19.87
N SER A 611 30.23 -4.80 19.91
CA SER A 611 29.29 -3.69 20.16
C SER A 611 29.70 -2.25 19.77
N SER A 612 28.86 -1.71 18.89
CA SER A 612 28.74 -0.33 18.44
C SER A 612 28.31 0.64 19.57
N LYS A 613 29.07 1.73 19.73
CA LYS A 613 28.62 2.94 20.42
C LYS A 613 28.33 4.05 19.42
N LEU A 614 27.04 4.38 19.33
CA LEU A 614 26.51 5.61 18.76
C LEU A 614 27.26 6.81 19.38
N THR A 615 27.95 7.60 18.55
CA THR A 615 28.42 8.94 18.93
C THR A 615 27.66 9.96 18.09
N LYS A 616 26.96 10.87 18.79
CA LYS A 616 26.34 12.05 18.20
C LYS A 616 27.41 12.82 17.42
N LYS A 617 27.27 12.89 16.09
CA LYS A 617 28.07 13.77 15.23
C LYS A 617 27.88 15.21 15.71
N LYS A 618 28.97 15.86 16.13
CA LYS A 618 29.05 17.33 16.18
C LYS A 618 29.01 17.86 14.74
N PRO A 619 28.42 19.04 14.49
CA PRO A 619 28.48 19.66 13.17
C PRO A 619 29.96 19.89 12.79
N SER A 620 30.31 19.55 11.54
CA SER A 620 31.66 19.71 11.02
C SER A 620 31.96 21.20 10.82
N ALA A 621 33.24 21.58 10.91
CA ALA A 621 33.72 22.95 10.70
C ALA A 621 33.34 23.56 9.32
N TRP A 622 32.80 22.76 8.40
CA TRP A 622 32.30 23.21 7.10
C TRP A 622 30.96 23.97 7.24
N PHE A 623 30.03 23.58 8.11
CA PHE A 623 28.78 24.35 8.24
C PHE A 623 29.01 25.83 8.62
N ASN A 624 30.02 26.11 9.44
CA ASN A 624 30.41 27.48 9.81
C ASN A 624 31.08 28.27 8.66
N PHE A 625 31.67 27.61 7.67
CA PHE A 625 32.32 28.26 6.52
C PHE A 625 31.31 28.68 5.43
N VAL A 626 30.16 27.98 5.29
CA VAL A 626 29.04 28.42 4.43
C VAL A 626 28.33 29.66 5.01
N GLU A 627 28.15 29.72 6.33
CA GLU A 627 27.59 30.91 7.01
C GLU A 627 28.50 32.13 6.87
N PHE A 628 29.82 31.98 7.00
CA PHE A 628 30.77 33.09 6.86
C PHE A 628 30.74 33.74 5.46
N ILE A 629 30.59 32.95 4.39
CA ILE A 629 30.46 33.48 3.02
C ILE A 629 29.09 34.16 2.78
N SER A 630 28.08 33.87 3.60
CA SER A 630 26.72 34.40 3.44
C SER A 630 26.47 35.70 4.23
N GLY A 631 27.41 36.13 5.09
CA GLY A 631 27.16 37.12 6.15
C GLY A 631 27.66 38.56 5.96
N ASN A 632 28.15 38.97 4.78
CA ASN A 632 28.58 40.36 4.56
C ASN A 632 27.72 41.06 3.52
N GLY A 633 26.68 41.74 4.00
CA GLY A 633 25.76 42.54 3.20
C GLY A 633 24.88 43.44 4.07
N GLN A 634 25.48 44.27 4.92
CA GLN A 634 24.81 45.45 5.49
C GLN A 634 25.60 46.68 5.03
N SER A 635 25.04 47.40 4.06
CA SER A 635 25.36 48.80 3.80
C SER A 635 24.13 49.65 4.11
N SER A 636 24.40 50.71 4.84
CA SER A 636 23.57 51.79 5.33
C SER A 636 22.92 52.64 4.23
N GLU A 637 21.73 53.15 4.58
CA GLU A 637 21.13 54.46 4.28
C GLU A 637 21.09 54.96 2.82
N GLU A 638 19.87 55.26 2.35
CA GLU A 638 19.52 56.63 1.95
C GLU A 638 17.99 56.82 1.99
N GLU A 639 17.59 57.87 2.71
CA GLU A 639 16.27 58.50 2.73
C GLU A 639 16.04 59.19 1.38
N GLU A 640 14.82 59.11 0.82
CA GLU A 640 14.27 60.23 0.07
C GLU A 640 12.75 60.21 0.11
N ASP A 641 12.21 61.28 0.70
CA ASP A 641 10.83 61.70 0.67
C ASP A 641 10.35 61.98 -0.77
N THR A 642 9.09 61.68 -1.06
CA THR A 642 8.24 62.62 -1.81
C THR A 642 6.77 62.30 -1.61
N ASP A 643 6.06 63.37 -1.30
CA ASP A 643 4.66 63.49 -0.92
C ASP A 643 3.66 63.20 -2.06
N GLU A 644 2.47 62.81 -1.59
CA GLU A 644 1.12 63.26 -1.99
C GLU A 644 0.76 63.36 -3.49
N GLU A 645 -0.27 62.61 -3.89
CA GLU A 645 -1.53 63.27 -4.29
C GLU A 645 -2.73 62.31 -4.20
N ASP A 646 -3.77 62.84 -3.55
CA ASP A 646 -5.11 62.31 -3.40
C ASP A 646 -5.80 62.02 -4.75
N THR A 647 -6.72 61.07 -4.75
CA THR A 647 -8.08 61.32 -5.27
C THR A 647 -9.04 60.25 -4.77
N ASP A 648 -9.92 60.70 -3.87
CA ASP A 648 -11.28 60.19 -3.70
C ASP A 648 -11.98 60.04 -5.07
N ASP A 649 -12.77 59.00 -5.27
CA ASP A 649 -14.23 59.18 -5.30
C ASP A 649 -15.02 57.89 -5.50
N GLU A 650 -16.17 57.90 -4.83
CA GLU A 650 -17.24 56.92 -4.81
C GLU A 650 -17.85 56.66 -6.22
N GLN A 651 -18.39 55.45 -6.46
CA GLN A 651 -19.86 55.32 -6.61
C GLN A 651 -20.38 53.88 -6.73
N LYS A 652 -21.48 53.69 -5.99
CA LYS A 652 -22.49 52.62 -6.02
C LYS A 652 -23.18 52.52 -7.39
N HIS A 653 -23.61 51.31 -7.80
CA HIS A 653 -25.00 50.80 -7.69
C HIS A 653 -25.33 49.65 -8.66
N ARG A 654 -26.04 48.63 -8.13
CA ARG A 654 -27.20 47.87 -8.69
C ARG A 654 -27.00 47.07 -9.99
N GLU A 655 -27.59 45.90 -10.27
CA GLU A 655 -28.82 45.17 -9.89
C GLU A 655 -28.57 43.69 -10.30
N ALA A 656 -28.74 42.67 -9.44
CA ALA A 656 -29.97 41.87 -9.25
C ALA A 656 -30.70 41.43 -10.54
N ILE A 657 -30.58 40.15 -10.94
CA ILE A 657 -31.72 39.32 -11.43
C ILE A 657 -31.51 37.86 -11.00
N VAL A 658 -32.41 37.41 -10.11
CA VAL A 658 -32.79 36.01 -9.89
C VAL A 658 -34.00 35.75 -10.80
N THR A 659 -34.04 34.62 -11.51
CA THR A 659 -35.16 33.65 -11.42
C THR A 659 -34.87 32.37 -12.22
N ASN A 660 -35.05 31.27 -11.49
CA ASN A 660 -35.19 29.86 -11.85
C ASN A 660 -36.52 29.61 -12.61
N PRO A 661 -36.85 28.39 -13.09
CA PRO A 661 -36.74 27.09 -12.42
C PRO A 661 -35.74 26.10 -13.02
#